data_AF-A0A852STT2-F1
#
_entry.id   AF-A0A852STT2-F1
#
_cell.length_a   1.000
_cell.length_b   1.000
_cell.length_c   1.000
_cell.angle_alpha   90.00
_cell.angle_beta   90.00
_cell.angle_gamma   90.00
#
_symmetry.space_group_name_H-M   'P 1'
#
loop_
_entity.id
_entity.type
_entity.pdbx_description
1 polymer ?
#
loop_
_entity_poly.entity_id
_entity_poly.type
_entity_poly.pdbx_seq_one_letter_code
_entity_poly.pdbx_strand_id
1 'polypeptide(L)'
;MPSPRKLVIVESPTKVKSIAQYLGDGFDVLASVGHIRDLVEPKNLPPELKKGSLGKFSVDVENGFEPYYVVSDAKKKTVAELKKALASADELYLATDEDREGEAIAWHLLQVLKPKVPVKRMVFHEITREAIEAARDNTRQIDDALVDAQETRRILDRLYGYEVSPVLWRKVGPGLSAGRVQSAATRLVVDRERERLAFTSANYWDLTATLAPGETAKSAPEKDTFDARLVRLNGDRVASGRDYDESGTLKGKAVPLGEAAATALKDALQADGVDIRVSALESKPYTRRPAAPFTTSTLQQEAARKLRFSARQTMSVAQSLYENGYITYMRTDSPSLSQQAINAARNQATKLYGADTIPDKPRLYSGKGKNAQEAHEAIRPAGEVFKTPSELSGTLRGNDFRLYELIWKRTVASQMADAKGSTASVTITAGPVEVAELGGTTTAEFSASGTVITFRGFLHAYEEGRDEERNAAAEPTEAKLPVLKEGQALAAVALDAAGHDTTPPPRYTEASLVKALDELGIGRPSTYASIISTIVDRGYVTPRGQALVPSWTAFSVVRLLEDFFAELVNYDFTAALEADLDKIADGEEDRVDWLKSFYFGSEGHPGLRSVIDNLGEIDARAVNSVTITDDITLRIGKYGPYLEVLDPSGDVEAPPRRVNLPPELAPDELTPEKARELVDAPVVTDRVIGINPENGKQVVAKDGRFGPYVTELDPESAPDAVAASTTDAPATASPAAKAPAKKAPAKKAAAAKPRTASLFKSMDLATIDLDTALRLLDLPRTVGDDPESGEPITAQGGKFGPYLKKGTDTRSLESEDLIFEIDLPGALELFAQPKYGARRASSALKEFDADPESGKPIRVKDGRFGPYVTDGTTNATIPRGETVEEIDFERAVQLLADKRAKGPAAPRSKAAAAKKPAAKKPAVKKAPAKTTAVKSTAAKSTATKTTTAKAATAKTTAAKTTAAKTTAAKTTAAKTTAAKTTAAKAAAGTGSSAS
;
A
#
# COMPACT_ATOMS: atom_id res chain seq x y z
N MET A 1 -48.19 21.25 -16.73
CA MET A 1 -47.39 20.02 -16.78
C MET A 1 -46.54 19.97 -15.51
N PRO A 2 -46.25 18.80 -14.92
CA PRO A 2 -45.07 18.68 -14.07
C PRO A 2 -43.81 18.97 -14.91
N SER A 3 -42.76 19.50 -14.29
CA SER A 3 -41.45 19.65 -14.94
C SER A 3 -40.86 18.27 -15.28
N PRO A 4 -40.12 18.12 -16.39
CA PRO A 4 -39.49 16.86 -16.75
C PRO A 4 -38.49 16.44 -15.67
N ARG A 5 -38.61 15.19 -15.21
CA ARG A 5 -37.92 14.66 -14.04
C ARG A 5 -36.64 13.97 -14.47
N LYS A 6 -35.48 14.47 -14.05
CA LYS A 6 -34.18 13.97 -14.49
C LYS A 6 -33.55 13.10 -13.41
N LEU A 7 -33.08 11.91 -13.76
CA LEU A 7 -32.34 11.05 -12.84
C LEU A 7 -30.83 11.26 -13.05
N VAL A 8 -30.09 11.52 -11.98
CA VAL A 8 -28.63 11.55 -11.94
C VAL A 8 -28.12 10.38 -11.13
N ILE A 9 -27.18 9.61 -11.67
CA ILE A 9 -26.51 8.53 -10.95
C ILE A 9 -25.04 8.87 -10.75
N VAL A 10 -24.66 9.04 -9.48
CA VAL A 10 -23.29 9.22 -9.01
C VAL A 10 -22.76 7.90 -8.43
N GLU A 11 -21.46 7.79 -8.21
CA GLU A 11 -20.93 6.55 -7.61
C GLU A 11 -21.21 6.45 -6.10
N SER A 12 -21.19 7.53 -5.31
CA SER A 12 -21.12 7.45 -3.84
C SER A 12 -22.23 8.25 -3.14
N PRO A 13 -22.69 7.81 -1.94
CA PRO A 13 -23.75 8.50 -1.21
C PRO A 13 -23.42 9.93 -0.78
N THR A 14 -22.13 10.27 -0.65
CA THR A 14 -21.68 11.62 -0.27
C THR A 14 -21.95 12.62 -1.39
N LYS A 15 -21.52 12.29 -2.62
CA LYS A 15 -21.69 13.13 -3.82
C LYS A 15 -23.17 13.48 -4.08
N VAL A 16 -24.11 12.60 -3.70
CA VAL A 16 -25.56 12.81 -3.83
C VAL A 16 -26.01 14.13 -3.22
N LYS A 17 -25.59 14.45 -1.98
CA LYS A 17 -26.03 15.66 -1.30
C LYS A 17 -25.46 16.92 -1.97
N SER A 18 -24.16 16.91 -2.25
CA SER A 18 -23.44 18.03 -2.87
C SER A 18 -24.01 18.37 -4.24
N ILE A 19 -24.18 17.36 -5.11
CA ILE A 19 -24.65 17.54 -6.49
C ILE A 19 -26.15 17.89 -6.54
N ALA A 20 -26.99 17.31 -5.68
CA ALA A 20 -28.41 17.71 -5.60
C ALA A 20 -28.59 19.18 -5.17
N GLN A 21 -27.75 19.68 -4.26
CA GLN A 21 -27.77 21.07 -3.81
C GLN A 21 -27.39 22.08 -4.93
N TYR A 22 -26.64 21.65 -5.95
CA TYR A 22 -26.26 22.50 -7.08
C TYR A 22 -27.20 22.35 -8.28
N LEU A 23 -27.72 21.15 -8.56
CA LEU A 23 -28.64 20.94 -9.67
C LEU A 23 -30.07 21.43 -9.39
N GLY A 24 -30.50 21.45 -8.13
CA GLY A 24 -31.79 22.01 -7.71
C GLY A 24 -33.02 21.19 -8.10
N ASP A 25 -34.19 21.83 -8.02
CA ASP A 25 -35.50 21.18 -8.22
C ASP A 25 -35.67 20.63 -9.64
N GLY A 26 -36.05 19.36 -9.74
CA GLY A 26 -36.24 18.63 -11.01
C GLY A 26 -35.24 17.50 -11.25
N PHE A 27 -34.14 17.45 -10.48
CA PHE A 27 -33.16 16.36 -10.51
C PHE A 27 -33.29 15.43 -9.29
N ASP A 28 -33.59 14.15 -9.50
CA ASP A 28 -33.37 13.10 -8.51
C ASP A 28 -31.90 12.66 -8.60
N VAL A 29 -31.12 12.79 -7.52
CA VAL A 29 -29.73 12.28 -7.48
C VAL A 29 -29.67 11.02 -6.62
N LEU A 30 -29.08 9.94 -7.15
CA LEU A 30 -28.93 8.64 -6.48
C LEU A 30 -27.51 8.07 -6.65
N ALA A 31 -27.09 7.19 -5.73
CA ALA A 31 -25.77 6.55 -5.77
C ALA A 31 -25.82 5.08 -6.22
N SER A 32 -24.87 4.66 -7.06
CA SER A 32 -24.63 3.24 -7.36
C SER A 32 -23.89 2.49 -6.24
N VAL A 33 -23.22 3.25 -5.36
CA VAL A 33 -22.27 2.80 -4.34
C VAL A 33 -21.05 2.12 -4.98
N GLY A 34 -20.45 2.75 -5.99
CA GLY A 34 -19.36 2.21 -6.81
C GLY A 34 -19.86 1.20 -7.86
N HIS A 35 -19.00 0.23 -8.21
CA HIS A 35 -19.32 -0.84 -9.15
C HIS A 35 -20.60 -1.62 -8.77
N ILE A 36 -21.43 -1.90 -9.78
CA ILE A 36 -22.68 -2.69 -9.64
C ILE A 36 -22.60 -4.09 -10.25
N ARG A 37 -21.56 -4.39 -11.04
CA ARG A 37 -21.21 -5.73 -11.52
C ARG A 37 -19.74 -6.02 -11.22
N ASP A 38 -19.38 -7.30 -11.25
CA ASP A 38 -18.00 -7.76 -11.47
C ASP A 38 -18.05 -9.10 -12.26
N LEU A 39 -16.91 -9.51 -12.80
CA LEU A 39 -16.67 -10.85 -13.32
C LEU A 39 -17.02 -11.90 -12.26
N VAL A 40 -17.96 -12.79 -12.56
CA VAL A 40 -18.40 -13.81 -11.59
C VAL A 40 -17.25 -14.70 -11.10
N GLU A 41 -17.31 -15.21 -9.87
CA GLU A 41 -16.42 -16.28 -9.43
C GLU A 41 -16.78 -17.57 -10.20
N PRO A 42 -15.85 -18.31 -10.82
CA PRO A 42 -16.21 -19.46 -11.66
C PRO A 42 -17.02 -20.55 -10.94
N LYS A 43 -16.85 -20.69 -9.62
CA LYS A 43 -17.65 -21.60 -8.77
C LYS A 43 -19.15 -21.25 -8.78
N ASN A 44 -19.51 -19.99 -9.01
CA ASN A 44 -20.88 -19.45 -9.01
C ASN A 44 -21.50 -19.36 -10.42
N LEU A 45 -20.78 -19.75 -11.49
CA LEU A 45 -21.35 -19.83 -12.84
C LEU A 45 -22.54 -20.81 -12.91
N PRO A 46 -23.49 -20.62 -13.84
CA PRO A 46 -24.45 -21.65 -14.21
C PRO A 46 -23.72 -22.92 -14.70
N PRO A 47 -24.16 -24.15 -14.34
CA PRO A 47 -23.48 -25.39 -14.71
C PRO A 47 -23.22 -25.56 -16.21
N GLU A 48 -24.11 -25.06 -17.05
CA GLU A 48 -24.03 -25.04 -18.51
C GLU A 48 -22.89 -24.14 -19.04
N LEU A 49 -22.50 -23.10 -18.30
CA LEU A 49 -21.39 -22.19 -18.62
C LEU A 49 -20.07 -22.56 -17.91
N LYS A 50 -20.00 -23.70 -17.21
CA LYS A 50 -18.78 -24.19 -16.56
C LYS A 50 -17.85 -25.01 -17.48
N LYS A 51 -18.13 -25.03 -18.80
CA LYS A 51 -17.26 -25.63 -19.81
C LYS A 51 -16.34 -24.58 -20.42
N GLY A 52 -15.18 -25.00 -20.93
CA GLY A 52 -14.20 -24.12 -21.55
C GLY A 52 -13.61 -23.09 -20.60
N SER A 53 -13.05 -22.03 -21.17
CA SER A 53 -12.40 -20.92 -20.48
C SER A 53 -13.31 -20.17 -19.50
N LEU A 54 -14.59 -19.98 -19.83
CA LEU A 54 -15.60 -19.42 -18.92
C LEU A 54 -15.59 -20.17 -17.57
N GLY A 55 -15.59 -21.50 -17.59
CA GLY A 55 -15.53 -22.33 -16.37
C GLY A 55 -14.25 -22.19 -15.54
N LYS A 56 -13.18 -21.59 -16.10
CA LYS A 56 -11.88 -21.37 -15.45
C LYS A 56 -11.67 -19.91 -15.04
N PHE A 57 -12.05 -18.95 -15.88
CA PHE A 57 -11.73 -17.53 -15.73
C PHE A 57 -12.96 -16.62 -15.58
N SER A 58 -14.15 -17.09 -15.96
CA SER A 58 -15.33 -16.26 -16.27
C SER A 58 -15.11 -15.25 -17.40
N VAL A 59 -14.19 -15.57 -18.32
CA VAL A 59 -13.90 -14.86 -19.57
C VAL A 59 -13.79 -15.91 -20.68
N ASP A 60 -14.44 -15.68 -21.82
CA ASP A 60 -14.39 -16.56 -22.99
C ASP A 60 -13.18 -16.20 -23.88
N VAL A 61 -12.02 -16.81 -23.61
CA VAL A 61 -10.76 -16.47 -24.31
C VAL A 61 -10.74 -16.94 -25.76
N GLU A 62 -11.59 -17.92 -26.12
CA GLU A 62 -11.74 -18.42 -27.49
C GLU A 62 -12.61 -17.47 -28.34
N ASN A 63 -13.64 -16.85 -27.73
CA ASN A 63 -14.57 -15.93 -28.40
C ASN A 63 -14.31 -14.48 -27.97
N GLY A 64 -13.17 -13.92 -28.39
CA GLY A 64 -12.89 -12.48 -28.28
C GLY A 64 -12.70 -11.93 -26.87
N PHE A 65 -12.40 -12.80 -25.89
CA PHE A 65 -12.26 -12.45 -24.47
C PHE A 65 -13.57 -11.91 -23.86
N GLU A 66 -14.74 -12.42 -24.27
CA GLU A 66 -16.03 -11.96 -23.73
C GLU A 66 -16.16 -12.20 -22.21
N PRO A 67 -16.36 -11.16 -21.38
CA PRO A 67 -16.39 -11.28 -19.92
C PRO A 67 -17.79 -11.54 -19.34
N TYR A 68 -17.91 -12.56 -18.47
CA TYR A 68 -19.17 -12.89 -17.81
C TYR A 68 -19.41 -12.07 -16.54
N TYR A 69 -19.91 -10.85 -16.73
CA TYR A 69 -20.30 -9.94 -15.65
C TYR A 69 -21.65 -10.28 -15.01
N VAL A 70 -21.70 -10.32 -13.67
CA VAL A 70 -22.93 -10.47 -12.88
C VAL A 70 -23.15 -9.30 -11.93
N VAL A 71 -24.41 -8.96 -11.65
CA VAL A 71 -24.76 -7.99 -10.60
C VAL A 71 -24.45 -8.61 -9.23
N SER A 72 -23.48 -8.04 -8.52
CA SER A 72 -23.03 -8.53 -7.21
C SER A 72 -24.18 -8.55 -6.20
N ASP A 73 -24.26 -9.55 -5.32
CA ASP A 73 -25.40 -9.74 -4.42
C ASP A 73 -25.72 -8.50 -3.56
N ALA A 74 -24.69 -7.85 -3.02
CA ALA A 74 -24.80 -6.61 -2.25
C ALA A 74 -25.39 -5.42 -3.05
N LYS A 75 -25.37 -5.48 -4.39
CA LYS A 75 -25.81 -4.41 -5.30
C LYS A 75 -27.20 -4.65 -5.89
N LYS A 76 -27.75 -5.87 -5.79
CA LYS A 76 -29.08 -6.24 -6.32
C LYS A 76 -30.19 -5.31 -5.83
N LYS A 77 -30.13 -4.86 -4.57
CA LYS A 77 -31.06 -3.87 -4.02
C LYS A 77 -30.88 -2.49 -4.67
N THR A 78 -29.67 -1.95 -4.72
CA THR A 78 -29.37 -0.65 -5.33
C THR A 78 -29.81 -0.61 -6.80
N VAL A 79 -29.53 -1.67 -7.56
CA VAL A 79 -29.99 -1.81 -8.97
C VAL A 79 -31.52 -1.78 -9.07
N ALA A 80 -32.25 -2.38 -8.13
CA ALA A 80 -33.72 -2.31 -8.13
C ALA A 80 -34.24 -0.91 -7.78
N GLU A 81 -33.58 -0.19 -6.85
CA GLU A 81 -33.92 1.19 -6.50
C GLU A 81 -33.63 2.16 -7.66
N LEU A 82 -32.48 2.03 -8.34
CA LEU A 82 -32.14 2.80 -9.54
C LEU A 82 -33.10 2.52 -10.70
N LYS A 83 -33.46 1.25 -10.96
CA LYS A 83 -34.47 0.90 -11.99
C LYS A 83 -35.85 1.48 -11.69
N LYS A 84 -36.24 1.56 -10.41
CA LYS A 84 -37.50 2.18 -10.00
C LYS A 84 -37.50 3.69 -10.28
N ALA A 85 -36.41 4.40 -9.95
CA ALA A 85 -36.30 5.83 -10.21
C ALA A 85 -36.30 6.14 -11.72
N LEU A 86 -35.52 5.38 -12.49
CA LEU A 86 -35.41 5.51 -13.95
C LEU A 86 -36.75 5.29 -14.67
N ALA A 87 -37.62 4.43 -14.14
CA ALA A 87 -38.97 4.21 -14.69
C ALA A 87 -39.92 5.42 -14.53
N SER A 88 -39.51 6.45 -13.80
CA SER A 88 -40.23 7.72 -13.60
C SER A 88 -39.45 8.97 -14.02
N ALA A 89 -38.34 8.79 -14.77
CA ALA A 89 -37.50 9.88 -15.25
C ALA A 89 -37.63 10.07 -16.77
N ASP A 90 -37.48 11.30 -17.23
CA ASP A 90 -37.52 11.71 -18.65
C ASP A 90 -36.11 11.75 -19.29
N GLU A 91 -35.06 11.87 -18.48
CA GLU A 91 -33.64 11.80 -18.88
C GLU A 91 -32.79 11.09 -17.81
N LEU A 92 -31.68 10.46 -18.22
CA LEU A 92 -30.67 9.86 -17.35
C LEU A 92 -29.31 10.54 -17.53
N TYR A 93 -28.74 11.05 -16.44
CA TYR A 93 -27.39 11.60 -16.36
C TYR A 93 -26.49 10.62 -15.59
N LEU A 94 -25.36 10.25 -16.18
CA LEU A 94 -24.34 9.42 -15.54
C LEU A 94 -23.19 10.33 -15.10
N ALA A 95 -22.97 10.40 -13.79
CA ALA A 95 -22.12 11.39 -13.10
C ALA A 95 -21.14 10.69 -12.14
N THR A 96 -20.45 9.69 -12.67
CA THR A 96 -19.29 9.02 -12.05
C THR A 96 -18.02 9.85 -12.25
N ASP A 97 -16.93 9.51 -11.56
CA ASP A 97 -15.62 10.14 -11.82
C ASP A 97 -15.13 9.93 -13.26
N GLU A 98 -14.13 10.73 -13.65
CA GLU A 98 -13.61 10.82 -15.02
C GLU A 98 -12.47 9.84 -15.33
N ASP A 99 -12.04 9.04 -14.35
CA ASP A 99 -11.10 7.94 -14.63
C ASP A 99 -11.77 6.76 -15.34
N ARG A 100 -10.94 5.87 -15.90
CA ARG A 100 -11.39 4.66 -16.62
C ARG A 100 -12.29 3.73 -15.78
N GLU A 101 -12.15 3.76 -14.45
CA GLU A 101 -13.05 3.07 -13.52
C GLU A 101 -14.44 3.72 -13.48
N GLY A 102 -14.51 5.05 -13.36
CA GLY A 102 -15.76 5.82 -13.40
C GLY A 102 -16.50 5.69 -14.73
N GLU A 103 -15.79 5.63 -15.86
CA GLU A 103 -16.38 5.37 -17.18
C GLU A 103 -16.93 3.93 -17.27
N ALA A 104 -16.18 2.93 -16.81
CA ALA A 104 -16.65 1.54 -16.73
C ALA A 104 -17.88 1.37 -15.82
N ILE A 105 -17.98 2.13 -14.71
CA ILE A 105 -19.18 2.16 -13.87
C ILE A 105 -20.38 2.75 -14.64
N ALA A 106 -20.18 3.83 -15.41
CA ALA A 106 -21.22 4.42 -16.25
C ALA A 106 -21.72 3.42 -17.33
N TRP A 107 -20.82 2.72 -18.00
CA TRP A 107 -21.16 1.68 -18.96
C TRP A 107 -21.85 0.47 -18.30
N HIS A 108 -21.37 0.00 -17.14
CA HIS A 108 -22.03 -1.02 -16.34
C HIS A 108 -23.46 -0.61 -15.94
N LEU A 109 -23.69 0.65 -15.58
CA LEU A 109 -25.02 1.21 -15.31
C LEU A 109 -25.91 1.17 -16.56
N LEU A 110 -25.42 1.63 -17.71
CA LEU A 110 -26.14 1.57 -18.99
C LEU A 110 -26.60 0.13 -19.31
N GLN A 111 -25.66 -0.82 -19.26
CA GLN A 111 -25.89 -2.23 -19.59
C GLN A 111 -26.88 -2.93 -18.65
N VAL A 112 -26.86 -2.60 -17.35
CA VAL A 112 -27.75 -3.21 -16.36
C VAL A 112 -29.12 -2.55 -16.34
N LEU A 113 -29.19 -1.21 -16.44
CA LEU A 113 -30.43 -0.45 -16.34
C LEU A 113 -31.27 -0.53 -17.62
N LYS A 114 -30.61 -0.54 -18.80
CA LYS A 114 -31.24 -0.54 -20.13
C LYS A 114 -32.30 0.57 -20.29
N PRO A 115 -31.89 1.85 -20.14
CA PRO A 115 -32.78 3.01 -20.24
C PRO A 115 -33.52 3.07 -21.59
N LYS A 116 -34.72 3.65 -21.56
CA LYS A 116 -35.54 3.95 -22.76
C LYS A 116 -35.72 5.47 -22.96
N VAL A 117 -34.83 6.24 -22.35
CA VAL A 117 -34.82 7.70 -22.27
C VAL A 117 -33.42 8.21 -22.65
N PRO A 118 -33.27 9.47 -23.07
CA PRO A 118 -31.95 10.04 -23.37
C PRO A 118 -30.96 9.84 -22.22
N VAL A 119 -29.76 9.36 -22.56
CA VAL A 119 -28.63 9.19 -21.64
C VAL A 119 -27.58 10.26 -21.94
N LYS A 120 -27.00 10.84 -20.89
CA LYS A 120 -25.98 11.88 -20.97
C LYS A 120 -24.84 11.57 -20.00
N ARG A 121 -23.59 11.67 -20.44
CA ARG A 121 -22.41 11.54 -19.58
C ARG A 121 -22.00 12.92 -19.08
N MET A 122 -22.19 13.15 -17.77
CA MET A 122 -21.84 14.37 -17.05
C MET A 122 -20.49 14.16 -16.37
N VAL A 123 -19.59 15.14 -16.50
CA VAL A 123 -18.16 14.97 -16.21
C VAL A 123 -17.59 16.24 -15.59
N PHE A 124 -16.77 16.12 -14.54
CA PHE A 124 -16.25 17.25 -13.76
C PHE A 124 -15.05 16.85 -12.88
N HIS A 125 -14.03 17.71 -12.80
CA HIS A 125 -12.83 17.48 -11.97
C HIS A 125 -12.98 17.99 -10.51
N GLU A 126 -14.03 18.75 -10.18
CA GLU A 126 -14.34 19.23 -8.83
C GLU A 126 -15.85 19.37 -8.60
N ILE A 127 -16.28 19.33 -7.33
CA ILE A 127 -17.70 19.38 -6.95
C ILE A 127 -18.03 20.77 -6.38
N THR A 128 -18.08 21.75 -7.28
CA THR A 128 -18.55 23.12 -7.04
C THR A 128 -19.88 23.36 -7.75
N ARG A 129 -20.57 24.48 -7.48
CA ARG A 129 -21.80 24.80 -8.23
C ARG A 129 -21.48 25.01 -9.70
N GLU A 130 -20.44 25.80 -9.94
CA GLU A 130 -20.03 26.29 -11.25
C GLU A 130 -19.60 25.13 -12.16
N ALA A 131 -18.81 24.18 -11.63
CA ALA A 131 -18.42 22.97 -12.36
C ALA A 131 -19.61 22.03 -12.64
N ILE A 132 -20.52 21.84 -11.68
CA ILE A 132 -21.68 20.95 -11.85
C ILE A 132 -22.72 21.54 -12.81
N GLU A 133 -22.93 22.86 -12.80
CA GLU A 133 -23.78 23.54 -13.78
C GLU A 133 -23.16 23.51 -15.19
N ALA A 134 -21.85 23.74 -15.32
CA ALA A 134 -21.15 23.61 -16.60
C ALA A 134 -21.19 22.17 -17.15
N ALA A 135 -20.99 21.16 -16.30
CA ALA A 135 -21.05 19.75 -16.66
C ALA A 135 -22.45 19.29 -17.08
N ARG A 136 -23.50 19.80 -16.43
CA ARG A 136 -24.93 19.56 -16.76
C ARG A 136 -25.26 20.00 -18.19
N ASP A 137 -24.65 21.10 -18.64
CA ASP A 137 -24.96 21.73 -19.92
C ASP A 137 -24.02 21.26 -21.05
N ASN A 138 -22.82 20.77 -20.72
CA ASN A 138 -21.80 20.29 -21.66
C ASN A 138 -21.55 18.78 -21.54
N THR A 139 -22.61 17.96 -21.65
CA THR A 139 -22.52 16.50 -21.51
C THR A 139 -21.98 15.80 -22.76
N ARG A 140 -21.09 14.82 -22.59
CA ARG A 140 -20.62 13.92 -23.68
C ARG A 140 -21.43 12.61 -23.76
N GLN A 141 -21.02 11.72 -24.67
CA GLN A 141 -21.41 10.29 -24.63
C GLN A 141 -20.48 9.51 -23.70
N ILE A 142 -20.82 8.24 -23.43
CA ILE A 142 -19.85 7.31 -22.85
C ILE A 142 -18.68 7.14 -23.82
N ASP A 143 -17.48 7.05 -23.28
CA ASP A 143 -16.26 6.77 -24.02
C ASP A 143 -15.97 5.27 -23.98
N ASP A 144 -16.22 4.58 -25.09
CA ASP A 144 -16.05 3.12 -25.16
C ASP A 144 -14.56 2.70 -25.13
N ALA A 145 -13.61 3.56 -25.52
CA ALA A 145 -12.18 3.27 -25.46
C ALA A 145 -11.65 3.27 -24.01
N LEU A 146 -12.08 4.24 -23.20
CA LEU A 146 -11.85 4.24 -21.75
C LEU A 146 -12.48 3.04 -21.05
N VAL A 147 -13.66 2.58 -21.51
CA VAL A 147 -14.29 1.34 -21.01
C VAL A 147 -13.46 0.11 -21.40
N ASP A 148 -13.02 0.03 -22.65
CA ASP A 148 -12.22 -1.09 -23.16
C ASP A 148 -10.84 -1.18 -22.49
N ALA A 149 -10.19 -0.06 -22.18
CA ALA A 149 -8.97 -0.05 -21.38
C ALA A 149 -9.19 -0.61 -19.96
N GLN A 150 -10.34 -0.32 -19.33
CA GLN A 150 -10.69 -0.86 -18.02
C GLN A 150 -11.04 -2.35 -18.09
N GLU A 151 -11.81 -2.76 -19.10
CA GLU A 151 -12.20 -4.16 -19.31
C GLU A 151 -10.98 -5.02 -19.68
N THR A 152 -10.05 -4.50 -20.50
CA THR A 152 -8.74 -5.10 -20.80
C THR A 152 -7.97 -5.36 -19.51
N ARG A 153 -7.79 -4.33 -18.66
CA ARG A 153 -7.12 -4.48 -17.36
C ARG A 153 -7.80 -5.52 -16.49
N ARG A 154 -9.14 -5.50 -16.43
CA ARG A 154 -9.94 -6.40 -15.60
C ARG A 154 -9.80 -7.87 -16.02
N ILE A 155 -9.73 -8.11 -17.33
CA ILE A 155 -9.51 -9.43 -17.96
C ILE A 155 -8.06 -9.89 -17.78
N LEU A 156 -7.08 -9.02 -18.06
CA LEU A 156 -5.66 -9.28 -17.85
C LEU A 156 -5.37 -9.76 -16.42
N ASP A 157 -5.77 -8.98 -15.42
CA ASP A 157 -5.52 -9.30 -14.01
C ASP A 157 -6.30 -10.57 -13.58
N ARG A 158 -7.42 -10.90 -14.27
CA ARG A 158 -8.15 -12.16 -14.09
C ARG A 158 -7.38 -13.36 -14.66
N LEU A 159 -6.89 -13.28 -15.90
CA LEU A 159 -6.12 -14.36 -16.55
C LEU A 159 -4.81 -14.62 -15.80
N TYR A 160 -4.03 -13.57 -15.55
CA TYR A 160 -2.77 -13.64 -14.79
C TYR A 160 -2.97 -14.30 -13.42
N GLY A 161 -3.95 -13.79 -12.64
CA GLY A 161 -4.21 -14.28 -11.29
C GLY A 161 -4.66 -15.74 -11.24
N TYR A 162 -5.48 -16.18 -12.20
CA TYR A 162 -6.02 -17.54 -12.24
C TYR A 162 -5.09 -18.59 -12.84
N GLU A 163 -4.13 -18.20 -13.68
CA GLU A 163 -3.12 -19.12 -14.20
C GLU A 163 -1.89 -19.25 -13.27
N VAL A 164 -1.35 -18.14 -12.78
CA VAL A 164 -0.05 -18.14 -12.08
C VAL A 164 -0.22 -18.49 -10.59
N SER A 165 -1.32 -18.11 -9.92
CA SER A 165 -1.52 -18.44 -8.50
C SER A 165 -1.59 -19.95 -8.21
N PRO A 166 -2.22 -20.81 -9.05
CA PRO A 166 -2.13 -22.27 -8.92
C PRO A 166 -0.72 -22.87 -9.09
N VAL A 167 0.24 -22.13 -9.65
CA VAL A 167 1.66 -22.54 -9.64
C VAL A 167 2.25 -22.23 -8.26
N LEU A 168 2.05 -21.02 -7.73
CA LEU A 168 2.47 -20.65 -6.37
C LEU A 168 1.89 -21.59 -5.30
N TRP A 169 0.63 -22.01 -5.42
CA TRP A 169 0.02 -22.96 -4.49
C TRP A 169 0.66 -24.34 -4.48
N ARG A 170 1.17 -24.80 -5.63
CA ARG A 170 1.81 -26.11 -5.79
C ARG A 170 3.30 -26.10 -5.47
N LYS A 171 3.96 -24.93 -5.52
CA LYS A 171 5.42 -24.80 -5.48
C LYS A 171 5.96 -23.92 -4.36
N VAL A 172 5.13 -23.12 -3.68
CA VAL A 172 5.52 -22.31 -2.50
C VAL A 172 4.54 -22.52 -1.34
N GLY A 173 3.26 -22.19 -1.52
CA GLY A 173 2.29 -22.29 -0.42
C GLY A 173 0.83 -21.97 -0.78
N PRO A 174 -0.15 -22.61 -0.11
CA PRO A 174 -1.57 -22.41 -0.39
C PRO A 174 -2.07 -21.03 0.04
N GLY A 175 -2.94 -20.41 -0.75
CA GLY A 175 -3.53 -19.10 -0.45
C GLY A 175 -2.71 -17.89 -0.92
N LEU A 176 -1.48 -18.12 -1.41
CA LEU A 176 -0.68 -17.11 -2.11
C LEU A 176 -1.35 -16.63 -3.40
N SER A 177 -0.85 -15.56 -4.01
CA SER A 177 -1.44 -15.02 -5.22
C SER A 177 -0.46 -14.23 -6.05
N ALA A 178 -0.42 -14.53 -7.34
CA ALA A 178 0.30 -13.74 -8.32
C ALA A 178 -0.62 -12.64 -8.88
N GLY A 179 -0.05 -11.48 -9.17
CA GLY A 179 -0.74 -10.41 -9.90
C GLY A 179 0.32 -9.42 -10.35
N ARG A 180 0.50 -9.24 -11.67
CA ARG A 180 1.56 -8.45 -12.32
C ARG A 180 2.14 -7.30 -11.47
N VAL A 181 1.33 -6.27 -11.19
CA VAL A 181 1.78 -5.07 -10.45
C VAL A 181 2.10 -5.34 -8.98
N GLN A 182 1.37 -6.26 -8.34
CA GLN A 182 1.65 -6.73 -6.98
C GLN A 182 2.99 -7.46 -6.94
N SER A 183 3.25 -8.35 -7.90
CA SER A 183 4.50 -9.11 -8.01
C SER A 183 5.69 -8.19 -8.27
N ALA A 184 5.56 -7.19 -9.14
CA ALA A 184 6.59 -6.17 -9.35
C ALA A 184 6.87 -5.34 -8.07
N ALA A 185 5.83 -4.94 -7.33
CA ALA A 185 6.00 -4.22 -6.07
C ALA A 185 6.63 -5.08 -4.95
N THR A 186 6.25 -6.35 -4.85
CA THR A 186 6.92 -7.32 -3.96
C THR A 186 8.40 -7.48 -4.36
N ARG A 187 8.68 -7.55 -5.67
CA ARG A 187 10.05 -7.67 -6.20
C ARG A 187 10.92 -6.48 -5.81
N LEU A 188 10.44 -5.23 -5.95
CA LEU A 188 11.19 -4.04 -5.52
C LEU A 188 11.62 -4.11 -4.04
N VAL A 189 10.72 -4.56 -3.16
CA VAL A 189 11.03 -4.69 -1.73
C VAL A 189 12.02 -5.85 -1.46
N VAL A 190 11.91 -6.97 -2.19
CA VAL A 190 12.87 -8.09 -2.12
C VAL A 190 14.24 -7.71 -2.70
N ASP A 191 14.31 -6.94 -3.79
CA ASP A 191 15.56 -6.48 -4.41
C ASP A 191 16.31 -5.52 -3.48
N ARG A 192 15.61 -4.56 -2.85
CA ARG A 192 16.21 -3.74 -1.78
C ARG A 192 16.72 -4.58 -0.62
N GLU A 193 16.02 -5.64 -0.23
CA GLU A 193 16.49 -6.51 0.85
C GLU A 193 17.67 -7.39 0.42
N ARG A 194 17.77 -7.77 -0.86
CA ARG A 194 18.97 -8.39 -1.48
C ARG A 194 20.17 -7.44 -1.47
N GLU A 195 19.97 -6.17 -1.83
CA GLU A 195 21.00 -5.12 -1.73
C GLU A 195 21.53 -4.99 -0.27
N ARG A 196 20.66 -5.15 0.73
CA ARG A 196 21.02 -5.12 2.15
C ARG A 196 21.69 -6.41 2.64
N LEU A 197 21.26 -7.57 2.16
CA LEU A 197 21.87 -8.88 2.45
C LEU A 197 23.29 -9.01 1.87
N ALA A 198 23.56 -8.39 0.72
CA ALA A 198 24.88 -8.34 0.10
C ALA A 198 25.79 -7.22 0.66
N PHE A 199 25.28 -6.40 1.59
CA PHE A 199 26.00 -5.23 2.08
C PHE A 199 27.07 -5.58 3.12
N THR A 200 28.31 -5.22 2.83
CA THR A 200 29.45 -5.23 3.75
C THR A 200 29.81 -3.80 4.12
N SER A 201 29.88 -3.49 5.42
CA SER A 201 30.25 -2.14 5.88
C SER A 201 31.76 -1.90 5.78
N ALA A 202 32.14 -0.73 5.28
CA ALA A 202 33.43 -0.11 5.52
C ALA A 202 33.36 0.84 6.72
N ASN A 203 34.37 0.74 7.60
CA ASN A 203 34.66 1.75 8.60
C ASN A 203 35.56 2.84 7.99
N TYR A 204 35.27 4.11 8.28
CA TYR A 204 36.05 5.26 7.82
C TYR A 204 36.01 6.38 8.86
N TRP A 205 37.08 7.15 8.98
CA TRP A 205 37.19 8.22 9.98
C TRP A 205 37.19 9.60 9.34
N ASP A 206 36.59 10.57 10.02
CA ASP A 206 36.80 12.00 9.74
C ASP A 206 37.24 12.74 11.02
N LEU A 207 37.70 13.99 10.84
CA LEU A 207 37.92 14.91 11.95
C LEU A 207 36.93 16.07 11.81
N THR A 208 36.30 16.44 12.92
CA THR A 208 35.60 17.72 13.07
C THR A 208 36.45 18.64 13.95
N ALA A 209 36.62 19.89 13.54
CA ALA A 209 37.32 20.93 14.27
C ALA A 209 36.35 22.06 14.61
N THR A 210 36.18 22.36 15.90
CA THR A 210 35.48 23.57 16.36
C THR A 210 36.50 24.71 16.40
N LEU A 211 36.31 25.69 15.53
CA LEU A 211 37.28 26.76 15.25
C LEU A 211 36.77 28.12 15.74
N ALA A 212 37.71 28.97 16.17
CA ALA A 212 37.44 30.36 16.56
C ALA A 212 38.29 31.36 15.75
N PRO A 213 37.76 32.55 15.40
CA PRO A 213 38.55 33.67 14.90
C PRO A 213 39.68 34.11 15.86
N GLY A 214 40.93 34.17 15.37
CA GLY A 214 42.08 34.68 16.12
C GLY A 214 43.06 33.59 16.59
N GLU A 215 44.12 33.99 17.28
CA GLU A 215 45.32 33.15 17.53
C GLU A 215 45.27 32.32 18.84
N THR A 216 44.27 32.51 19.71
CA THR A 216 44.19 31.80 21.00
C THR A 216 42.78 31.36 21.37
N ALA A 217 42.59 30.06 21.60
CA ALA A 217 41.29 29.47 21.95
C ALA A 217 40.75 29.92 23.32
N LYS A 218 41.64 30.33 24.24
CA LYS A 218 41.36 30.53 25.68
C LYS A 218 40.49 31.77 26.01
N SER A 219 39.92 32.45 25.02
CA SER A 219 39.06 33.63 25.22
C SER A 219 37.93 33.82 24.18
N ALA A 220 37.73 32.87 23.26
CA ALA A 220 36.66 32.96 22.27
C ALA A 220 35.30 32.68 22.93
N PRO A 221 34.29 33.57 22.80
CA PRO A 221 32.94 33.27 23.28
C PRO A 221 32.24 32.30 22.30
N GLU A 222 31.50 31.34 22.85
CA GLU A 222 30.78 30.26 22.15
C GLU A 222 29.94 30.72 20.93
N LYS A 223 29.44 31.96 20.95
CA LYS A 223 28.70 32.58 19.83
C LYS A 223 29.53 32.85 18.56
N ASP A 224 30.86 32.87 18.66
CA ASP A 224 31.78 33.21 17.58
C ASP A 224 32.56 31.98 17.05
N THR A 225 32.32 30.79 17.60
CA THR A 225 32.90 29.51 17.13
C THR A 225 32.07 28.86 16.01
N PHE A 226 32.70 28.03 15.18
CA PHE A 226 32.03 27.24 14.14
C PHE A 226 32.75 25.92 13.88
N ASP A 227 31.99 24.90 13.45
CA ASP A 227 32.56 23.59 13.11
C ASP A 227 32.98 23.52 11.63
N ALA A 228 34.11 22.85 11.38
CA ALA A 228 34.61 22.50 10.07
C ALA A 228 34.99 21.01 10.03
N ARG A 229 34.72 20.31 8.92
CA ARG A 229 35.10 18.89 8.75
C ARG A 229 36.30 18.74 7.85
N LEU A 230 37.18 17.79 8.16
CA LEU A 230 38.30 17.40 7.32
C LEU A 230 37.81 16.92 5.95
N VAL A 231 38.37 17.46 4.87
CA VAL A 231 38.03 17.12 3.49
C VAL A 231 39.23 16.72 2.63
N ARG A 232 40.45 17.17 2.95
CA ARG A 232 41.68 16.74 2.26
C ARG A 232 42.86 16.56 3.20
N LEU A 233 43.80 15.71 2.79
CA LEU A 233 45.13 15.55 3.36
C LEU A 233 46.14 15.67 2.22
N ASN A 234 47.15 16.55 2.37
CA ASN A 234 48.19 16.80 1.35
C ASN A 234 47.67 17.12 -0.07
N GLY A 235 46.43 17.64 -0.17
CA GLY A 235 45.76 17.96 -1.44
C GLY A 235 44.88 16.84 -2.02
N ASP A 236 44.98 15.61 -1.50
CA ASP A 236 44.10 14.50 -1.88
C ASP A 236 42.86 14.43 -0.99
N ARG A 237 41.70 14.07 -1.56
CA ARG A 237 40.42 14.11 -0.85
C ARG A 237 40.29 12.93 0.13
N VAL A 238 39.91 13.20 1.37
CA VAL A 238 39.55 12.16 2.35
C VAL A 238 38.28 11.42 1.89
N ALA A 239 38.21 10.12 2.15
CA ALA A 239 37.06 9.29 1.85
C ALA A 239 35.90 9.57 2.83
N SER A 240 34.67 9.56 2.32
CA SER A 240 33.47 9.46 3.17
C SER A 240 32.55 8.35 2.67
N GLY A 241 31.50 8.01 3.42
CA GLY A 241 30.73 6.78 3.17
C GLY A 241 30.13 6.61 1.76
N ARG A 242 29.94 7.71 1.01
CA ARG A 242 29.53 7.68 -0.41
C ARG A 242 30.58 7.11 -1.37
N ASP A 243 31.84 7.00 -0.93
CA ASP A 243 32.97 6.62 -1.74
C ASP A 243 33.22 5.10 -1.74
N TYR A 244 32.37 4.31 -1.08
CA TYR A 244 32.45 2.85 -1.00
C TYR A 244 31.32 2.17 -1.82
N ASP A 245 31.45 0.88 -2.19
CA ASP A 245 30.35 0.06 -2.75
C ASP A 245 29.48 -0.60 -1.67
N GLU A 246 28.55 -1.44 -2.12
CA GLU A 246 27.94 -2.46 -1.27
C GLU A 246 28.97 -3.46 -0.69
N SER A 247 30.18 -3.62 -1.25
CA SER A 247 31.18 -4.57 -0.72
C SER A 247 32.15 -3.97 0.31
N GLY A 248 31.96 -2.71 0.70
CA GLY A 248 32.90 -1.99 1.57
C GLY A 248 34.24 -1.65 0.90
N THR A 249 34.38 -1.85 -0.42
CA THR A 249 35.59 -1.48 -1.18
C THR A 249 35.55 0.00 -1.55
N LEU A 250 36.69 0.68 -1.43
CA LEU A 250 36.82 2.10 -1.75
C LEU A 250 36.90 2.33 -3.27
N LYS A 251 36.12 3.29 -3.77
CA LYS A 251 36.03 3.67 -5.18
C LYS A 251 36.82 4.93 -5.50
N GLY A 252 37.49 4.92 -6.65
CA GLY A 252 38.13 6.10 -7.22
C GLY A 252 39.50 6.40 -6.60
N LYS A 253 39.67 7.61 -6.05
CA LYS A 253 40.96 8.16 -5.59
C LYS A 253 40.84 8.95 -4.29
N ALA A 254 39.91 8.59 -3.42
CA ALA A 254 39.89 9.15 -2.08
C ALA A 254 40.97 8.47 -1.21
N VAL A 255 41.43 9.17 -0.17
CA VAL A 255 42.33 8.61 0.85
C VAL A 255 41.46 8.11 2.01
N PRO A 256 41.43 6.80 2.31
CA PRO A 256 40.74 6.29 3.49
C PRO A 256 41.53 6.67 4.74
N LEU A 257 40.83 7.14 5.77
CA LEU A 257 41.41 7.45 7.07
C LEU A 257 40.86 6.45 8.10
N GLY A 258 41.73 5.91 8.94
CA GLY A 258 41.39 4.98 10.02
C GLY A 258 41.79 5.52 11.40
N GLU A 259 41.27 4.91 12.46
CA GLU A 259 41.37 5.34 13.86
C GLU A 259 42.75 5.87 14.29
N ALA A 260 43.81 5.09 14.10
CA ALA A 260 45.16 5.47 14.51
C ALA A 260 45.65 6.75 13.80
N ALA A 261 45.45 6.84 12.48
CA ALA A 261 45.85 8.00 11.68
C ALA A 261 44.96 9.22 11.97
N ALA A 262 43.67 9.02 12.24
CA ALA A 262 42.75 10.09 12.63
C ALA A 262 43.10 10.67 14.02
N THR A 263 43.44 9.80 14.97
CA THR A 263 43.81 10.18 16.34
C THR A 263 45.17 10.88 16.37
N ALA A 264 46.18 10.32 15.69
CA ALA A 264 47.49 10.95 15.59
C ALA A 264 47.43 12.31 14.88
N LEU A 265 46.59 12.46 13.84
CA LEU A 265 46.32 13.75 13.20
C LEU A 265 45.60 14.73 14.13
N LYS A 266 44.61 14.29 14.93
CA LYS A 266 43.94 15.13 15.94
C LYS A 266 44.96 15.68 16.93
N ASP A 267 45.76 14.80 17.54
CA ASP A 267 46.69 15.17 18.60
C ASP A 267 47.81 16.08 18.06
N ALA A 268 48.30 15.82 16.85
CA ALA A 268 49.29 16.66 16.18
C ALA A 268 48.74 18.05 15.82
N LEU A 269 47.48 18.15 15.37
CA LEU A 269 46.82 19.43 15.04
C LEU A 269 46.36 20.21 16.28
N GLN A 270 46.19 19.56 17.44
CA GLN A 270 45.77 20.19 18.69
C GLN A 270 46.95 20.73 19.53
N ALA A 271 48.19 20.56 19.05
CA ALA A 271 49.38 21.09 19.71
C ALA A 271 49.47 22.63 19.67
N ASP A 272 50.03 23.23 20.73
CA ASP A 272 50.28 24.68 20.78
C ASP A 272 51.24 25.10 19.64
N GLY A 273 50.84 26.10 18.84
CA GLY A 273 51.66 26.68 17.77
C GLY A 273 51.43 26.12 16.36
N VAL A 274 50.46 25.22 16.16
CA VAL A 274 50.02 24.78 14.82
C VAL A 274 49.39 25.96 14.06
N ASP A 275 49.83 26.17 12.82
CA ASP A 275 49.26 27.17 11.91
C ASP A 275 47.90 26.68 11.39
N ILE A 276 46.83 27.41 11.72
CA ILE A 276 45.46 27.15 11.24
C ILE A 276 44.90 28.44 10.67
N ARG A 277 44.49 28.43 9.39
CA ARG A 277 44.09 29.64 8.67
C ARG A 277 43.04 29.40 7.60
N VAL A 278 42.19 30.39 7.36
CA VAL A 278 41.30 30.42 6.20
C VAL A 278 42.14 30.55 4.92
N SER A 279 42.18 29.50 4.11
CA SER A 279 42.94 29.45 2.86
C SER A 279 42.10 29.80 1.63
N ALA A 280 40.76 29.66 1.70
CA ALA A 280 39.84 30.19 0.70
C ALA A 280 38.48 30.53 1.31
N LEU A 281 37.82 31.57 0.79
CA LEU A 281 36.46 31.95 1.15
C LEU A 281 35.63 32.22 -0.12
N GLU A 282 34.77 31.27 -0.48
CA GLU A 282 33.84 31.43 -1.60
C GLU A 282 32.43 31.78 -1.09
N SER A 283 31.72 32.66 -1.79
CA SER A 283 30.27 32.86 -1.59
C SER A 283 29.54 32.64 -2.90
N LYS A 284 28.65 31.64 -2.93
CA LYS A 284 27.93 31.22 -4.13
C LYS A 284 26.43 31.48 -3.94
N PRO A 285 25.80 32.35 -4.76
CA PRO A 285 24.38 32.57 -4.70
C PRO A 285 23.63 31.32 -5.20
N TYR A 286 22.60 30.90 -4.47
CA TYR A 286 21.74 29.79 -4.88
C TYR A 286 20.31 30.27 -5.12
N THR A 287 19.53 29.45 -5.83
CA THR A 287 18.11 29.71 -6.07
C THR A 287 17.37 28.38 -6.11
N ARG A 288 16.40 28.19 -5.20
CA ARG A 288 15.55 27.00 -5.11
C ARG A 288 14.16 27.35 -5.61
N ARG A 289 13.63 26.54 -6.54
CA ARG A 289 12.30 26.74 -7.11
C ARG A 289 11.21 26.11 -6.23
N PRO A 290 9.98 26.67 -6.20
CA PRO A 290 8.85 25.98 -5.63
C PRO A 290 8.55 24.70 -6.40
N ALA A 291 8.29 23.63 -5.66
CA ALA A 291 7.91 22.35 -6.21
C ALA A 291 6.50 22.38 -6.82
N ALA A 292 6.21 21.44 -7.72
CA ALA A 292 4.96 21.40 -8.48
C ALA A 292 3.73 21.17 -7.59
N PRO A 293 2.52 21.58 -8.03
CA PRO A 293 1.25 21.16 -7.45
C PRO A 293 1.15 19.64 -7.29
N PHE A 294 0.27 19.17 -6.39
CA PHE A 294 0.21 17.74 -6.08
C PHE A 294 -0.39 16.91 -7.21
N THR A 295 0.35 15.88 -7.61
CA THR A 295 -0.16 14.66 -8.22
C THR A 295 -0.53 13.65 -7.14
N THR A 296 -1.21 12.56 -7.49
CA THR A 296 -1.55 11.50 -6.52
C THR A 296 -0.32 10.85 -5.88
N SER A 297 0.73 10.60 -6.67
CA SER A 297 2.02 10.07 -6.18
C SER A 297 2.66 11.03 -5.17
N THR A 298 2.82 12.30 -5.54
CA THR A 298 3.47 13.30 -4.68
C THR A 298 2.66 13.64 -3.42
N LEU A 299 1.33 13.57 -3.48
CA LEU A 299 0.47 13.71 -2.29
C LEU A 299 0.65 12.54 -1.32
N GLN A 300 0.68 11.29 -1.80
CA GLN A 300 0.91 10.11 -0.95
C GLN A 300 2.30 10.16 -0.31
N GLN A 301 3.32 10.56 -1.06
CA GLN A 301 4.68 10.76 -0.55
C GLN A 301 4.71 11.79 0.60
N GLU A 302 4.23 13.01 0.37
CA GLU A 302 4.32 14.08 1.39
C GLU A 302 3.38 13.85 2.58
N ALA A 303 2.24 13.17 2.39
CA ALA A 303 1.38 12.74 3.50
C ALA A 303 2.05 11.66 4.37
N ALA A 304 2.76 10.71 3.77
CA ALA A 304 3.54 9.71 4.51
C ALA A 304 4.75 10.30 5.24
N ARG A 305 5.45 11.27 4.64
CA ARG A 305 6.59 11.97 5.27
C ARG A 305 6.17 12.95 6.37
N LYS A 306 5.14 13.78 6.15
CA LYS A 306 4.77 14.89 7.06
C LYS A 306 3.59 14.59 7.98
N LEU A 307 2.62 13.79 7.53
CA LEU A 307 1.41 13.47 8.31
C LEU A 307 1.47 12.07 8.96
N ARG A 308 2.43 11.23 8.52
CA ARG A 308 2.58 9.80 8.84
C ARG A 308 1.36 8.95 8.44
N PHE A 309 0.69 9.35 7.36
CA PHE A 309 -0.42 8.58 6.78
C PHE A 309 0.09 7.49 5.83
N SER A 310 -0.56 6.33 5.82
CA SER A 310 -0.39 5.38 4.70
C SER A 310 -0.98 5.93 3.41
N ALA A 311 -0.58 5.37 2.26
CA ALA A 311 -1.17 5.67 0.97
C ALA A 311 -2.69 5.40 0.98
N ARG A 312 -3.13 4.31 1.63
CA ARG A 312 -4.56 3.95 1.81
C ARG A 312 -5.32 4.99 2.64
N GLN A 313 -4.73 5.46 3.74
CA GLN A 313 -5.32 6.51 4.58
C GLN A 313 -5.39 7.84 3.82
N THR A 314 -4.31 8.22 3.14
CA THR A 314 -4.23 9.45 2.33
C THR A 314 -5.32 9.50 1.27
N MET A 315 -5.50 8.41 0.50
CA MET A 315 -6.55 8.36 -0.54
C MET A 315 -7.97 8.34 0.03
N SER A 316 -8.19 7.71 1.19
CA SER A 316 -9.48 7.74 1.89
C SER A 316 -9.87 9.15 2.35
N VAL A 317 -8.91 9.89 2.91
CA VAL A 317 -9.11 11.28 3.36
C VAL A 317 -9.25 12.23 2.16
N ALA A 318 -8.45 12.05 1.11
CA ALA A 318 -8.58 12.83 -0.12
C ALA A 318 -9.94 12.62 -0.80
N GLN A 319 -10.47 11.38 -0.81
CA GLN A 319 -11.82 11.11 -1.28
C GLN A 319 -12.88 11.83 -0.43
N SER A 320 -12.75 11.83 0.91
CA SER A 320 -13.64 12.60 1.80
C SER A 320 -13.64 14.10 1.43
N LEU A 321 -12.47 14.69 1.21
CA LEU A 321 -12.33 16.10 0.83
C LEU A 321 -12.93 16.40 -0.54
N TYR A 322 -12.70 15.55 -1.54
CA TYR A 322 -13.24 15.70 -2.90
C TYR A 322 -14.78 15.58 -2.92
N GLU A 323 -15.33 14.53 -2.29
CA GLU A 323 -16.79 14.28 -2.29
C GLU A 323 -17.61 15.38 -1.58
N ASN A 324 -16.98 16.11 -0.65
CA ASN A 324 -17.57 17.24 0.05
C ASN A 324 -17.22 18.61 -0.58
N GLY A 325 -16.56 18.64 -1.75
CA GLY A 325 -16.29 19.87 -2.50
C GLY A 325 -15.19 20.76 -1.90
N TYR A 326 -14.19 20.17 -1.24
CA TYR A 326 -13.03 20.91 -0.70
C TYR A 326 -11.82 20.90 -1.63
N ILE A 327 -11.60 19.83 -2.41
CA ILE A 327 -10.47 19.70 -3.34
C ILE A 327 -10.90 19.21 -4.72
N THR A 328 -10.04 19.38 -5.73
CA THR A 328 -10.14 18.70 -7.04
C THR A 328 -9.92 17.20 -6.92
N TYR A 329 -10.18 16.48 -8.02
CA TYR A 329 -10.10 15.03 -8.07
C TYR A 329 -8.73 14.48 -7.68
N MET A 330 -8.73 13.51 -6.76
CA MET A 330 -7.52 13.01 -6.10
C MET A 330 -6.75 11.92 -6.88
N ARG A 331 -7.22 11.53 -8.08
CA ARG A 331 -6.54 10.57 -8.98
C ARG A 331 -6.08 11.28 -10.25
N THR A 332 -4.87 11.83 -10.20
CA THR A 332 -4.29 12.67 -11.25
C THR A 332 -2.77 12.52 -11.26
N ASP A 333 -2.20 12.31 -12.44
CA ASP A 333 -0.77 12.39 -12.77
C ASP A 333 -0.37 13.79 -13.29
N SER A 334 -1.35 14.63 -13.59
CA SER A 334 -1.17 16.02 -14.03
C SER A 334 -0.80 16.95 -12.86
N PRO A 335 0.33 17.67 -12.92
CA PRO A 335 0.68 18.75 -12.00
C PRO A 335 0.13 20.12 -12.44
N SER A 336 -0.73 20.13 -13.47
CA SER A 336 -1.24 21.34 -14.13
C SER A 336 -2.26 22.08 -13.25
N LEU A 337 -2.31 23.41 -13.34
CA LEU A 337 -3.37 24.22 -12.74
C LEU A 337 -4.11 25.02 -13.81
N SER A 338 -5.42 25.12 -13.64
CA SER A 338 -6.29 26.00 -14.40
C SER A 338 -5.92 27.48 -14.18
N GLN A 339 -6.22 28.34 -15.14
CA GLN A 339 -5.95 29.79 -15.00
C GLN A 339 -6.70 30.41 -13.79
N GLN A 340 -7.88 29.85 -13.46
CA GLN A 340 -8.68 30.20 -12.28
C GLN A 340 -7.92 29.84 -10.99
N ALA A 341 -7.45 28.60 -10.86
CA ALA A 341 -6.66 28.14 -9.72
C ALA A 341 -5.32 28.86 -9.56
N ILE A 342 -4.63 29.16 -10.67
CA ILE A 342 -3.42 29.99 -10.69
C ILE A 342 -3.70 31.37 -10.10
N ASN A 343 -4.81 32.01 -10.50
CA ASN A 343 -5.20 33.31 -9.97
C ASN A 343 -5.56 33.22 -8.48
N ALA A 344 -6.30 32.19 -8.06
CA ALA A 344 -6.66 31.95 -6.65
C ALA A 344 -5.42 31.76 -5.76
N ALA A 345 -4.47 30.92 -6.18
CA ALA A 345 -3.21 30.66 -5.48
C ALA A 345 -2.36 31.94 -5.34
N ARG A 346 -2.17 32.69 -6.44
CA ARG A 346 -1.45 33.97 -6.44
C ARG A 346 -2.12 34.99 -5.52
N ASN A 347 -3.45 35.13 -5.60
CA ASN A 347 -4.21 36.04 -4.75
C ASN A 347 -4.12 35.71 -3.26
N GLN A 348 -4.10 34.42 -2.88
CA GLN A 348 -3.91 34.02 -1.49
C GLN A 348 -2.47 34.27 -1.01
N ALA A 349 -1.46 33.95 -1.81
CA ALA A 349 -0.06 34.24 -1.47
C ALA A 349 0.18 35.77 -1.31
N THR A 350 -0.33 36.61 -2.22
CA THR A 350 -0.25 38.07 -2.11
C THR A 350 -0.81 38.58 -0.78
N LYS A 351 -1.98 38.06 -0.35
CA LYS A 351 -2.67 38.49 0.88
C LYS A 351 -1.95 38.08 2.16
N LEU A 352 -1.25 36.95 2.15
CA LEU A 352 -0.67 36.33 3.35
C LEU A 352 0.83 36.58 3.51
N TYR A 353 1.55 36.77 2.40
CA TYR A 353 3.01 36.84 2.38
C TYR A 353 3.57 38.10 1.70
N GLY A 354 2.75 38.90 1.03
CA GLY A 354 3.17 40.13 0.32
C GLY A 354 3.31 39.93 -1.19
N ALA A 355 3.14 41.01 -1.94
CA ALA A 355 3.15 40.99 -3.41
C ALA A 355 4.55 40.70 -4.00
N ASP A 356 5.61 41.02 -3.26
CA ASP A 356 7.01 40.71 -3.57
C ASP A 356 7.31 39.19 -3.54
N THR A 357 6.47 38.41 -2.85
CA THR A 357 6.57 36.94 -2.85
C THR A 357 5.97 36.29 -4.10
N ILE A 358 5.51 37.07 -5.08
CA ILE A 358 4.87 36.60 -6.32
C ILE A 358 5.75 36.94 -7.53
N PRO A 359 6.04 35.98 -8.44
CA PRO A 359 6.73 36.25 -9.69
C PRO A 359 5.79 36.94 -10.69
N ASP A 360 6.31 37.88 -11.49
CA ASP A 360 5.51 38.65 -12.48
C ASP A 360 4.63 37.76 -13.35
N LYS A 361 5.22 36.67 -13.86
CA LYS A 361 4.54 35.66 -14.68
C LYS A 361 4.03 34.51 -13.81
N PRO A 362 2.82 33.99 -14.06
CA PRO A 362 2.36 32.72 -13.50
C PRO A 362 3.34 31.57 -13.74
N ARG A 363 3.35 30.58 -12.84
CA ARG A 363 4.11 29.34 -13.03
C ARG A 363 3.21 28.28 -13.63
N LEU A 364 3.61 27.78 -14.80
CA LEU A 364 3.00 26.64 -15.44
C LEU A 364 3.85 25.40 -15.14
N TYR A 365 3.18 24.31 -14.76
CA TYR A 365 3.76 22.99 -14.55
C TYR A 365 3.05 22.03 -15.51
N SER A 366 3.78 21.10 -16.10
CA SER A 366 3.27 20.09 -17.03
C SER A 366 3.71 18.69 -16.59
N GLY A 367 2.98 17.67 -16.99
CA GLY A 367 3.38 16.27 -16.83
C GLY A 367 4.66 15.93 -17.61
N LYS A 368 5.16 14.70 -17.39
CA LYS A 368 6.21 14.08 -18.22
C LYS A 368 5.66 13.16 -19.32
N GLY A 369 4.38 12.79 -19.25
CA GLY A 369 3.74 11.83 -20.13
C GLY A 369 3.11 12.44 -21.37
N LYS A 370 2.19 11.66 -21.95
CA LYS A 370 1.08 12.09 -22.80
C LYS A 370 -0.12 11.17 -22.54
N ASN A 371 -0.44 10.94 -21.27
CA ASN A 371 -1.42 9.92 -20.90
C ASN A 371 -2.85 10.44 -21.12
N ALA A 372 -3.79 9.55 -21.49
CA ALA A 372 -5.24 9.82 -21.53
C ALA A 372 -5.81 10.50 -20.25
N GLN A 373 -5.11 10.41 -19.10
CA GLN A 373 -5.52 11.02 -17.83
C GLN A 373 -5.11 12.50 -17.67
N GLU A 374 -4.32 13.06 -18.60
CA GLU A 374 -3.81 14.44 -18.53
C GLU A 374 -4.90 15.52 -18.76
N ALA A 375 -6.13 15.12 -19.07
CA ALA A 375 -7.31 15.99 -18.98
C ALA A 375 -7.60 16.47 -17.54
N HIS A 376 -7.07 15.78 -16.52
CA HIS A 376 -7.23 16.16 -15.12
C HIS A 376 -6.36 17.36 -14.71
N GLU A 377 -6.85 18.14 -13.75
CA GLU A 377 -6.06 19.14 -13.03
C GLU A 377 -5.27 18.48 -11.87
N ALA A 378 -4.30 19.19 -11.31
CA ALA A 378 -3.62 18.79 -10.08
C ALA A 378 -4.56 18.78 -8.86
N ILE A 379 -4.15 18.09 -7.80
CA ILE A 379 -4.84 18.10 -6.51
C ILE A 379 -4.60 19.45 -5.82
N ARG A 380 -5.66 20.25 -5.75
CA ARG A 380 -5.70 21.63 -5.24
C ARG A 380 -6.98 21.85 -4.41
N PRO A 381 -7.09 22.96 -3.65
CA PRO A 381 -8.38 23.41 -3.13
C PRO A 381 -9.41 23.67 -4.26
N ALA A 382 -10.69 23.41 -3.97
CA ALA A 382 -11.79 23.61 -4.91
C ALA A 382 -12.30 25.07 -4.96
N GLY A 383 -12.89 25.44 -6.10
CA GLY A 383 -13.55 26.73 -6.37
C GLY A 383 -12.62 27.89 -6.74
N GLU A 384 -13.20 28.95 -7.33
CA GLU A 384 -12.43 30.12 -7.79
C GLU A 384 -11.76 30.92 -6.66
N VAL A 385 -12.27 30.78 -5.43
CA VAL A 385 -11.69 31.37 -4.23
C VAL A 385 -11.42 30.24 -3.25
N PHE A 386 -10.15 29.84 -3.16
CA PHE A 386 -9.71 28.83 -2.20
C PHE A 386 -10.01 29.33 -0.79
N LYS A 387 -10.85 28.58 -0.05
CA LYS A 387 -11.01 28.77 1.39
C LYS A 387 -9.65 28.58 2.07
N THR A 388 -9.38 29.36 3.10
CA THR A 388 -8.18 29.21 3.91
C THR A 388 -8.33 28.05 4.90
N PRO A 389 -7.22 27.44 5.38
CA PRO A 389 -7.29 26.49 6.48
C PRO A 389 -7.93 27.09 7.74
N SER A 390 -7.72 28.37 8.04
CA SER A 390 -8.37 29.04 9.18
C SER A 390 -9.90 29.13 9.02
N GLU A 391 -10.42 29.45 7.84
CA GLU A 391 -11.87 29.41 7.57
C GLU A 391 -12.45 28.00 7.72
N LEU A 392 -11.72 26.97 7.28
CA LEU A 392 -12.13 25.58 7.41
C LEU A 392 -11.85 24.95 8.78
N SER A 393 -11.09 25.61 9.66
CA SER A 393 -10.86 25.16 11.04
C SER A 393 -12.17 25.07 11.85
N GLY A 394 -13.26 25.71 11.40
CA GLY A 394 -14.60 25.55 11.98
C GLY A 394 -15.31 24.25 11.57
N THR A 395 -14.98 23.66 10.42
CA THR A 395 -15.77 22.56 9.79
C THR A 395 -14.97 21.27 9.54
N LEU A 396 -13.70 21.37 9.15
CA LEU A 396 -12.80 20.23 9.05
C LEU A 396 -12.13 19.95 10.41
N ARG A 397 -11.86 18.68 10.71
CA ARG A 397 -11.17 18.24 11.95
C ARG A 397 -10.16 17.14 11.61
N GLY A 398 -9.22 16.88 12.52
CA GLY A 398 -8.30 15.75 12.44
C GLY A 398 -7.61 15.61 11.08
N ASN A 399 -7.72 14.42 10.48
CA ASN A 399 -6.99 14.07 9.26
C ASN A 399 -7.46 14.84 8.02
N ASP A 400 -8.77 15.07 7.86
CA ASP A 400 -9.34 15.86 6.76
C ASP A 400 -8.81 17.30 6.78
N PHE A 401 -8.70 17.92 7.96
CA PHE A 401 -8.06 19.23 8.11
C PHE A 401 -6.57 19.18 7.74
N ARG A 402 -5.82 18.23 8.29
CA ARG A 402 -4.37 18.11 8.08
C ARG A 402 -3.99 17.87 6.61
N LEU A 403 -4.76 17.05 5.89
CA LEU A 403 -4.51 16.81 4.46
C LEU A 403 -4.95 18.00 3.60
N TYR A 404 -6.06 18.66 3.93
CA TYR A 404 -6.48 19.88 3.26
C TYR A 404 -5.43 21.00 3.40
N GLU A 405 -4.91 21.21 4.61
CA GLU A 405 -3.88 22.22 4.87
C GLU A 405 -2.60 21.93 4.07
N LEU A 406 -2.18 20.66 4.00
CA LEU A 406 -1.03 20.23 3.19
C LEU A 406 -1.23 20.56 1.70
N ILE A 407 -2.40 20.21 1.15
CA ILE A 407 -2.77 20.49 -0.24
C ILE A 407 -2.81 22.00 -0.51
N TRP A 408 -3.47 22.76 0.36
CA TRP A 408 -3.57 24.22 0.26
C TRP A 408 -2.18 24.88 0.28
N LYS A 409 -1.32 24.54 1.25
CA LYS A 409 0.03 25.12 1.37
C LYS A 409 0.87 24.82 0.12
N ARG A 410 0.79 23.59 -0.40
CA ARG A 410 1.48 23.16 -1.62
C ARG A 410 1.02 23.95 -2.84
N THR A 411 -0.30 24.07 -3.06
CA THR A 411 -0.85 24.80 -4.20
C THR A 411 -0.47 26.28 -4.17
N VAL A 412 -0.55 26.93 -3.00
CA VAL A 412 -0.18 28.35 -2.83
C VAL A 412 1.33 28.55 -3.07
N ALA A 413 2.18 27.73 -2.45
CA ALA A 413 3.63 27.77 -2.64
C ALA A 413 4.05 27.58 -4.11
N SER A 414 3.34 26.73 -4.86
CA SER A 414 3.61 26.48 -6.29
C SER A 414 3.54 27.73 -7.17
N GLN A 415 2.91 28.82 -6.72
CA GLN A 415 2.81 30.07 -7.49
C GLN A 415 3.67 31.22 -6.92
N MET A 416 4.41 30.99 -5.83
CA MET A 416 5.27 31.98 -5.18
C MET A 416 6.63 32.12 -5.88
N ALA A 417 7.42 33.12 -5.47
CA ALA A 417 8.75 33.40 -5.99
C ALA A 417 9.79 32.35 -5.55
N ASP A 418 10.89 32.21 -6.31
CA ASP A 418 11.98 31.29 -5.97
C ASP A 418 12.63 31.74 -4.66
N ALA A 419 12.96 30.79 -3.78
CA ALA A 419 13.79 31.07 -2.61
C ALA A 419 15.23 31.35 -3.06
N LYS A 420 15.86 32.37 -2.50
CA LYS A 420 17.22 32.81 -2.84
C LYS A 420 18.06 32.97 -1.59
N GLY A 421 19.36 32.79 -1.75
CA GLY A 421 20.32 32.97 -0.69
C GLY A 421 21.74 32.85 -1.19
N SER A 422 22.68 32.78 -0.25
CA SER A 422 24.09 32.52 -0.52
C SER A 422 24.60 31.44 0.42
N THR A 423 25.28 30.44 -0.13
CA THR A 423 26.11 29.53 0.66
C THR A 423 27.53 30.09 0.66
N ALA A 424 28.03 30.42 1.84
CA ALA A 424 29.43 30.70 2.05
C ALA A 424 30.15 29.39 2.36
N SER A 425 31.23 29.12 1.66
CA SER A 425 32.11 27.95 1.85
C SER A 425 33.50 28.44 2.23
N VAL A 426 33.98 27.95 3.36
CA VAL A 426 35.31 28.25 3.92
C VAL A 426 36.17 27.01 3.74
N THR A 427 37.35 27.17 3.15
CA THR A 427 38.43 26.19 3.26
C THR A 427 39.42 26.71 4.31
N ILE A 428 39.77 25.84 5.25
CA ILE A 428 40.73 26.10 6.32
C ILE A 428 41.89 25.14 6.11
N THR A 429 43.12 25.64 6.04
CA THR A 429 44.33 24.83 6.04
C THR A 429 44.91 24.79 7.45
N ALA A 430 45.31 23.60 7.90
CA ALA A 430 45.91 23.35 9.21
C ALA A 430 47.20 22.54 9.08
N GLY A 431 48.25 22.96 9.78
CA GLY A 431 49.61 22.42 9.66
C GLY A 431 50.51 23.24 8.71
N PRO A 432 51.64 22.69 8.24
CA PRO A 432 52.02 21.28 8.32
C PRO A 432 52.34 20.79 9.74
N VAL A 433 52.08 19.50 9.98
CA VAL A 433 52.42 18.75 11.20
C VAL A 433 53.01 17.38 10.83
N GLU A 434 53.80 16.77 11.69
CA GLU A 434 54.34 15.42 11.47
C GLU A 434 53.38 14.35 11.99
N VAL A 435 52.92 13.44 11.11
CA VAL A 435 52.07 12.29 11.46
C VAL A 435 52.63 11.03 10.80
N ALA A 436 53.21 10.12 11.61
CA ALA A 436 53.92 8.94 11.10
C ALA A 436 52.99 7.99 10.34
N GLU A 437 51.75 7.87 10.82
CA GLU A 437 50.65 7.05 10.29
C GLU A 437 50.18 7.53 8.90
N LEU A 438 50.50 8.78 8.53
CA LEU A 438 50.21 9.40 7.23
C LEU A 438 51.47 9.60 6.36
N GLY A 439 52.63 9.09 6.80
CA GLY A 439 53.89 9.14 6.06
C GLY A 439 54.78 10.34 6.36
N GLY A 440 54.54 11.08 7.45
CA GLY A 440 55.34 12.23 7.88
C GLY A 440 54.61 13.55 7.72
N THR A 441 55.26 14.55 7.09
CA THR A 441 54.76 15.91 6.95
C THR A 441 53.38 15.94 6.28
N THR A 442 52.38 16.34 7.05
CA THR A 442 50.97 16.31 6.70
C THR A 442 50.35 17.69 6.84
N THR A 443 49.64 18.14 5.80
CA THR A 443 48.81 19.35 5.81
C THR A 443 47.35 18.94 5.64
N ALA A 444 46.50 19.36 6.56
CA ALA A 444 45.06 19.07 6.54
C ALA A 444 44.28 20.25 5.93
N GLU A 445 43.24 19.94 5.15
CA GLU A 445 42.23 20.92 4.75
C GLU A 445 40.87 20.56 5.37
N PHE A 446 40.32 21.47 6.15
CA PHE A 446 38.96 21.43 6.67
C PHE A 446 38.05 22.32 5.82
N SER A 447 36.76 21.98 5.77
CA SER A 447 35.72 22.73 5.08
C SER A 447 34.54 23.00 6.01
N ALA A 448 34.04 24.23 5.97
CA ALA A 448 32.80 24.62 6.64
C ALA A 448 31.89 25.33 5.64
N SER A 449 30.58 25.14 5.75
CA SER A 449 29.61 25.83 4.87
C SER A 449 28.39 26.33 5.64
N GLY A 450 28.11 27.63 5.52
CA GLY A 450 26.93 28.28 6.10
C GLY A 450 26.03 28.80 5.00
N THR A 451 24.73 28.48 5.08
CA THR A 451 23.75 28.91 4.08
C THR A 451 22.82 29.96 4.66
N VAL A 452 22.80 31.15 4.05
CA VAL A 452 21.94 32.28 4.45
C VAL A 452 20.84 32.47 3.41
N ILE A 453 19.58 32.31 3.82
CA ILE A 453 18.42 32.60 2.98
C ILE A 453 18.21 34.13 2.94
N THR A 454 18.54 34.77 1.82
CA THR A 454 18.38 36.23 1.66
C THR A 454 16.96 36.63 1.25
N PHE A 455 16.20 35.70 0.68
CA PHE A 455 14.79 35.87 0.35
C PHE A 455 14.08 34.50 0.37
N ARG A 456 13.13 34.29 1.30
CA ARG A 456 12.52 32.96 1.50
C ARG A 456 11.58 32.53 0.38
N GLY A 457 10.94 33.46 -0.33
CA GLY A 457 9.99 33.14 -1.41
C GLY A 457 8.93 32.12 -0.95
N PHE A 458 8.78 31.03 -1.69
CA PHE A 458 7.85 29.95 -1.36
C PHE A 458 8.08 29.26 0.01
N LEU A 459 9.27 29.37 0.62
CA LEU A 459 9.59 28.85 1.96
C LEU A 459 8.94 29.64 3.13
N HIS A 460 8.05 30.58 2.82
CA HIS A 460 7.06 31.11 3.76
C HIS A 460 5.80 30.22 3.88
N ALA A 461 5.51 29.39 2.87
CA ALA A 461 4.29 28.60 2.77
C ALA A 461 4.52 27.09 2.82
N TYR A 462 5.57 26.59 2.16
CA TYR A 462 5.81 25.15 2.03
C TYR A 462 7.31 24.81 1.89
N GLU A 463 7.70 23.69 2.47
CA GLU A 463 8.97 23.00 2.22
C GLU A 463 8.70 21.50 2.11
N GLU A 464 9.35 20.82 1.16
CA GLU A 464 9.22 19.38 0.94
C GLU A 464 9.84 18.52 2.04
N GLY A 465 9.27 17.34 2.28
CA GLY A 465 9.95 16.27 2.99
C GLY A 465 10.94 15.57 2.07
N ARG A 466 12.04 15.06 2.63
CA ARG A 466 12.95 14.14 1.94
C ARG A 466 12.78 12.75 2.54
N ASP A 467 13.06 11.73 1.73
CA ASP A 467 13.27 10.38 2.26
C ASP A 467 14.70 10.27 2.82
N GLU A 468 14.99 9.18 3.53
CA GLU A 468 16.33 8.88 4.02
C GLU A 468 17.25 8.47 2.85
N GLU A 469 18.45 9.05 2.78
CA GLU A 469 19.45 8.74 1.74
C GLU A 469 20.63 7.96 2.35
N ARG A 470 21.15 6.97 1.60
CA ARG A 470 22.28 6.13 2.04
C ARG A 470 23.53 6.98 2.26
N ASN A 471 24.20 6.81 3.41
CA ASN A 471 25.38 7.61 3.79
C ASN A 471 25.15 9.13 3.71
N ALA A 472 23.93 9.61 3.97
CA ALA A 472 23.63 11.03 4.03
C ALA A 472 24.50 11.72 5.09
N ALA A 473 25.24 12.75 4.67
CA ALA A 473 25.80 13.70 5.62
C ALA A 473 24.64 14.43 6.33
N ALA A 474 24.87 14.86 7.58
CA ALA A 474 23.93 15.75 8.25
C ALA A 474 23.66 16.98 7.37
N GLU A 475 22.39 17.29 7.13
CA GLU A 475 21.99 18.48 6.36
C GLU A 475 22.70 19.72 6.93
N PRO A 476 23.26 20.60 6.07
CA PRO A 476 23.72 21.90 6.54
C PRO A 476 22.51 22.65 7.09
N THR A 477 22.47 22.80 8.41
CA THR A 477 21.48 23.62 9.12
C THR A 477 21.61 25.09 8.67
N GLU A 478 20.76 26.00 9.17
CA GLU A 478 21.00 27.45 9.06
C GLU A 478 22.18 27.89 9.98
N ALA A 479 23.31 27.17 9.89
CA ALA A 479 24.56 27.42 10.57
C ALA A 479 25.15 28.75 10.05
N LYS A 480 25.19 29.74 10.96
CA LYS A 480 25.78 31.04 10.68
C LYS A 480 27.28 30.95 10.91
N LEU A 481 28.05 30.89 9.83
CA LEU A 481 29.49 31.14 9.90
C LEU A 481 29.74 32.56 10.45
N PRO A 482 30.78 32.77 11.28
CA PRO A 482 31.21 34.10 11.67
C PRO A 482 31.76 34.89 10.48
N VAL A 483 32.00 36.19 10.68
CA VAL A 483 32.61 37.04 9.64
C VAL A 483 34.09 36.70 9.51
N LEU A 484 34.42 35.95 8.46
CA LEU A 484 35.78 35.49 8.15
C LEU A 484 36.38 36.23 6.96
N LYS A 485 37.71 36.15 6.82
CA LYS A 485 38.50 36.68 5.70
C LYS A 485 39.53 35.65 5.25
N GLU A 486 39.90 35.69 3.97
CA GLU A 486 41.02 34.91 3.46
C GLU A 486 42.34 35.34 4.14
N GLY A 487 43.21 34.37 4.44
CA GLY A 487 44.46 34.57 5.19
C GLY A 487 44.27 34.77 6.70
N GLN A 488 43.05 34.71 7.23
CA GLN A 488 42.78 34.89 8.66
C GLN A 488 43.20 33.68 9.49
N ALA A 489 44.02 33.91 10.53
CA ALA A 489 44.35 32.91 11.54
C ALA A 489 43.14 32.52 12.40
N LEU A 490 43.07 31.24 12.75
CA LEU A 490 42.04 30.62 13.57
C LEU A 490 42.69 29.82 14.70
N ALA A 491 41.97 29.64 15.80
CA ALA A 491 42.36 28.75 16.88
C ALA A 491 41.43 27.53 16.89
N ALA A 492 42.01 26.33 17.02
CA ALA A 492 41.25 25.13 17.35
C ALA A 492 40.82 25.21 18.82
N VAL A 493 39.50 25.24 19.06
CA VAL A 493 38.90 25.17 20.39
C VAL A 493 38.73 23.70 20.80
N ALA A 494 38.29 22.87 19.84
CA ALA A 494 38.25 21.42 19.95
C ALA A 494 38.59 20.79 18.58
N LEU A 495 39.12 19.57 18.62
CA LEU A 495 39.36 18.70 17.49
C LEU A 495 38.89 17.32 17.91
N ASP A 496 38.02 16.68 17.13
CA ASP A 496 37.49 15.36 17.42
C ASP A 496 37.55 14.46 16.19
N ALA A 497 38.26 13.34 16.34
CA ALA A 497 38.31 12.25 15.39
C ALA A 497 37.12 11.32 15.65
N ALA A 498 36.33 11.04 14.62
CA ALA A 498 35.14 10.21 14.71
C ALA A 498 35.19 9.07 13.69
N GLY A 499 34.98 7.85 14.16
CA GLY A 499 34.77 6.68 13.32
C GLY A 499 33.31 6.58 12.87
N HIS A 500 33.11 6.28 11.60
CA HIS A 500 31.81 6.12 10.96
C HIS A 500 31.77 4.80 10.21
N ASP A 501 30.63 4.12 10.27
CA ASP A 501 30.37 2.94 9.46
C ASP A 501 29.43 3.31 8.30
N THR A 502 29.72 2.81 7.11
CA THR A 502 28.81 2.94 5.97
C THR A 502 27.48 2.22 6.22
N THR A 503 26.36 2.86 5.86
CA THR A 503 25.04 2.26 6.03
C THR A 503 24.60 1.43 4.82
N PRO A 504 23.86 0.33 5.04
CA PRO A 504 23.18 -0.40 3.98
C PRO A 504 22.10 0.49 3.31
N PRO A 505 21.73 0.25 2.04
CA PRO A 505 20.66 0.98 1.37
C PRO A 505 19.36 1.03 2.20
N PRO A 506 18.73 2.20 2.39
CA PRO A 506 17.55 2.32 3.23
C PRO A 506 16.37 1.53 2.65
N ARG A 507 15.64 0.83 3.53
CA ARG A 507 14.43 0.10 3.15
C ARG A 507 13.38 1.05 2.62
N TYR A 508 12.54 0.56 1.71
CA TYR A 508 11.42 1.34 1.21
C TYR A 508 10.46 1.70 2.35
N THR A 509 10.17 2.98 2.54
CA THR A 509 8.92 3.46 3.15
C THR A 509 7.78 3.45 2.13
N GLU A 510 6.53 3.57 2.56
CA GLU A 510 5.40 3.78 1.62
C GLU A 510 5.66 4.97 0.66
N ALA A 511 6.24 6.08 1.14
CA ALA A 511 6.57 7.23 0.29
C ALA A 511 7.55 6.84 -0.83
N SER A 512 8.70 6.27 -0.45
CA SER A 512 9.73 5.87 -1.41
C SER A 512 9.30 4.72 -2.34
N LEU A 513 8.38 3.85 -1.91
CA LEU A 513 7.81 2.81 -2.78
C LEU A 513 6.79 3.38 -3.77
N VAL A 514 5.93 4.32 -3.35
CA VAL A 514 5.09 5.09 -4.29
C VAL A 514 5.97 5.80 -5.32
N LYS A 515 7.04 6.46 -4.89
CA LYS A 515 8.02 7.12 -5.77
C LYS A 515 8.63 6.13 -6.77
N ALA A 516 9.11 4.97 -6.33
CA ALA A 516 9.70 3.96 -7.21
C ALA A 516 8.69 3.38 -8.23
N LEU A 517 7.45 3.09 -7.78
CA LEU A 517 6.38 2.62 -8.68
C LEU A 517 5.99 3.67 -9.73
N ASP A 518 6.13 4.96 -9.39
CA ASP A 518 5.85 6.11 -10.25
C ASP A 518 6.98 6.36 -11.26
N GLU A 519 8.23 6.42 -10.78
CA GLU A 519 9.43 6.62 -11.61
C GLU A 519 9.70 5.47 -12.59
N LEU A 520 9.29 4.23 -12.24
CA LEU A 520 9.33 3.07 -13.13
C LEU A 520 8.09 2.91 -14.01
N GLY A 521 7.06 3.76 -13.90
CA GLY A 521 5.83 3.66 -14.71
C GLY A 521 4.96 2.41 -14.42
N ILE A 522 5.25 1.69 -13.33
CA ILE A 522 4.55 0.47 -12.88
C ILE A 522 3.20 0.80 -12.22
N GLY A 523 3.15 1.93 -11.52
CA GLY A 523 1.95 2.44 -10.87
C GLY A 523 1.11 3.38 -11.75
N ARG A 524 -0.11 3.67 -11.29
CA ARG A 524 -0.99 4.72 -11.81
C ARG A 524 -1.74 5.36 -10.63
N PRO A 525 -2.29 6.58 -10.76
CA PRO A 525 -3.04 7.28 -9.70
C PRO A 525 -4.11 6.46 -8.98
N SER A 526 -4.79 5.53 -9.67
CA SER A 526 -5.80 4.65 -9.10
C SER A 526 -5.22 3.43 -8.34
N THR A 527 -3.94 3.10 -8.50
CA THR A 527 -3.37 1.80 -8.08
C THR A 527 -2.32 1.87 -6.97
N TYR A 528 -1.51 2.94 -6.82
CA TYR A 528 -0.40 2.98 -5.83
C TYR A 528 -0.81 2.47 -4.43
N ALA A 529 -1.87 3.03 -3.87
CA ALA A 529 -2.37 2.68 -2.54
C ALA A 529 -2.95 1.25 -2.44
N SER A 530 -3.52 0.72 -3.53
CA SER A 530 -4.07 -0.65 -3.56
C SER A 530 -2.97 -1.69 -3.76
N ILE A 531 -1.91 -1.38 -4.51
CA ILE A 531 -0.71 -2.22 -4.64
C ILE A 531 -0.06 -2.43 -3.27
N ILE A 532 0.24 -1.35 -2.55
CA ILE A 532 0.85 -1.39 -1.21
C ILE A 532 -0.05 -2.13 -0.21
N SER A 533 -1.36 -1.82 -0.20
CA SER A 533 -2.33 -2.56 0.62
C SER A 533 -2.32 -4.06 0.29
N THR A 534 -2.21 -4.43 -0.99
CA THR A 534 -2.31 -5.84 -1.43
C THR A 534 -1.06 -6.65 -1.07
N ILE A 535 0.15 -6.08 -1.09
CA ILE A 535 1.37 -6.79 -0.66
C ILE A 535 1.42 -6.97 0.87
N VAL A 536 0.87 -6.02 1.63
CA VAL A 536 0.76 -6.10 3.09
C VAL A 536 -0.38 -7.01 3.55
N ASP A 537 -1.61 -6.82 3.05
CA ASP A 537 -2.81 -7.63 3.37
C ASP A 537 -2.62 -9.14 3.02
N ARG A 538 -1.59 -9.47 2.20
CA ARG A 538 -1.23 -10.85 1.79
C ARG A 538 0.05 -11.39 2.45
N GLY A 539 0.70 -10.64 3.33
CA GLY A 539 1.88 -11.10 4.08
C GLY A 539 3.14 -11.27 3.23
N TYR A 540 3.23 -10.60 2.08
CA TYR A 540 4.49 -10.50 1.33
C TYR A 540 5.43 -9.45 1.93
N VAL A 541 4.86 -8.42 2.57
CA VAL A 541 5.59 -7.31 3.16
C VAL A 541 4.96 -6.95 4.51
N THR A 542 5.79 -6.76 5.53
CA THR A 542 5.39 -6.35 6.87
C THR A 542 5.96 -4.96 7.17
N PRO A 543 5.13 -3.97 7.57
CA PRO A 543 5.62 -2.69 8.07
C PRO A 543 6.31 -2.84 9.44
N ARG A 544 7.58 -2.45 9.56
CA ARG A 544 8.34 -2.34 10.81
C ARG A 544 8.69 -0.86 11.01
N GLY A 545 7.91 -0.16 11.84
CA GLY A 545 7.93 1.30 11.90
C GLY A 545 7.37 1.90 10.60
N GLN A 546 8.16 2.74 9.90
CA GLN A 546 7.82 3.20 8.54
C GLN A 546 8.44 2.35 7.42
N ALA A 547 9.35 1.42 7.74
CA ALA A 547 10.03 0.59 6.76
C ALA A 547 9.19 -0.62 6.35
N LEU A 548 9.23 -0.96 5.06
CA LEU A 548 8.60 -2.14 4.48
C LEU A 548 9.63 -3.26 4.41
N VAL A 549 9.45 -4.32 5.20
CA VAL A 549 10.32 -5.50 5.26
C VAL A 549 9.67 -6.64 4.49
N PRO A 550 10.33 -7.30 3.53
CA PRO A 550 9.74 -8.44 2.83
C PRO A 550 9.73 -9.68 3.74
N SER A 551 8.71 -10.53 3.59
CA SER A 551 8.69 -11.84 4.27
C SER A 551 9.52 -12.87 3.51
N TRP A 552 9.99 -13.90 4.18
CA TRP A 552 10.69 -15.03 3.55
C TRP A 552 9.88 -15.66 2.40
N THR A 553 8.55 -15.73 2.53
CA THR A 553 7.65 -16.19 1.47
C THR A 553 7.68 -15.29 0.23
N ALA A 554 7.98 -13.99 0.38
CA ALA A 554 8.19 -13.10 -0.76
C ALA A 554 9.44 -13.46 -1.55
N PHE A 555 10.55 -13.83 -0.90
CA PHE A 555 11.75 -14.34 -1.60
C PHE A 555 11.42 -15.58 -2.44
N SER A 556 10.74 -16.59 -1.87
CA SER A 556 10.30 -17.78 -2.63
C SER A 556 9.42 -17.44 -3.83
N VAL A 557 8.47 -16.52 -3.68
CA VAL A 557 7.55 -16.13 -4.78
C VAL A 557 8.26 -15.29 -5.83
N VAL A 558 9.10 -14.33 -5.44
CA VAL A 558 9.89 -13.50 -6.37
C VAL A 558 10.84 -14.39 -7.16
N ARG A 559 11.60 -15.26 -6.50
CA ARG A 559 12.50 -16.21 -7.17
C ARG A 559 11.77 -17.12 -8.15
N LEU A 560 10.64 -17.74 -7.76
CA LEU A 560 9.85 -18.57 -8.68
C LEU A 560 9.40 -17.79 -9.92
N LEU A 561 9.00 -16.53 -9.74
CA LEU A 561 8.58 -15.68 -10.85
C LEU A 561 9.76 -15.19 -11.70
N GLU A 562 10.94 -14.99 -11.14
CA GLU A 562 12.17 -14.70 -11.90
C GLU A 562 12.64 -15.93 -12.69
N ASP A 563 12.72 -17.11 -12.04
CA ASP A 563 13.22 -18.36 -12.63
C ASP A 563 12.31 -18.89 -13.76
N PHE A 564 10.97 -18.72 -13.65
CA PHE A 564 9.99 -19.36 -14.55
C PHE A 564 9.02 -18.39 -15.27
N PHE A 565 9.01 -17.11 -14.92
CA PHE A 565 8.10 -16.11 -15.48
C PHE A 565 8.79 -14.74 -15.71
N ALA A 566 10.10 -14.74 -16.01
CA ALA A 566 10.97 -13.56 -16.02
C ALA A 566 10.38 -12.32 -16.71
N GLU A 567 9.77 -12.49 -17.89
CA GLU A 567 9.11 -11.42 -18.65
C GLU A 567 7.97 -10.77 -17.85
N LEU A 568 7.13 -11.58 -17.20
CA LEU A 568 5.93 -11.14 -16.47
C LEU A 568 6.22 -10.35 -15.19
N VAL A 569 7.43 -10.47 -14.64
CA VAL A 569 7.91 -9.71 -13.46
C VAL A 569 9.09 -8.79 -13.77
N ASN A 570 9.35 -8.55 -15.05
CA ASN A 570 10.22 -7.44 -15.45
C ASN A 570 9.49 -6.10 -15.21
N TYR A 571 10.23 -5.13 -14.67
CA TYR A 571 9.77 -3.76 -14.47
C TYR A 571 9.40 -3.10 -15.79
N ASP A 572 10.23 -3.25 -16.82
CA ASP A 572 10.00 -2.66 -18.15
C ASP A 572 8.74 -3.23 -18.83
N PHE A 573 8.53 -4.55 -18.74
CA PHE A 573 7.31 -5.20 -19.25
C PHE A 573 6.07 -4.73 -18.50
N THR A 574 6.16 -4.60 -17.18
CA THR A 574 5.04 -4.13 -16.35
C THR A 574 4.66 -2.69 -16.68
N ALA A 575 5.64 -1.82 -16.96
CA ALA A 575 5.46 -0.44 -17.34
C ALA A 575 4.94 -0.27 -18.78
N ALA A 576 5.53 -1.00 -19.74
CA ALA A 576 5.08 -1.03 -21.13
C ALA A 576 3.61 -1.44 -21.23
N LEU A 577 3.21 -2.47 -20.48
CA LEU A 577 1.82 -2.92 -20.45
C LEU A 577 0.86 -1.85 -19.91
N GLU A 578 1.24 -1.09 -18.87
CA GLU A 578 0.39 0.01 -18.40
C GLU A 578 0.29 1.13 -19.46
N ALA A 579 1.34 1.34 -20.28
CA ALA A 579 1.29 2.26 -21.41
C ALA A 579 0.43 1.73 -22.58
N ASP A 580 0.40 0.42 -22.83
CA ASP A 580 -0.54 -0.21 -23.78
C ASP A 580 -1.99 -0.02 -23.31
N LEU A 581 -2.27 -0.17 -22.01
CA LEU A 581 -3.58 0.14 -21.41
C LEU A 581 -3.95 1.63 -21.50
N ASP A 582 -2.97 2.52 -21.72
CA ASP A 582 -3.21 3.94 -21.98
C ASP A 582 -3.43 4.18 -23.50
N LYS A 583 -2.70 3.52 -24.41
CA LYS A 583 -2.99 3.49 -25.87
C LYS A 583 -4.40 3.00 -26.20
N ILE A 584 -4.88 1.97 -25.51
CA ILE A 584 -6.25 1.46 -25.66
C ILE A 584 -7.27 2.51 -25.19
N ALA A 585 -6.94 3.31 -24.15
CA ALA A 585 -7.79 4.39 -23.67
C ALA A 585 -7.85 5.58 -24.65
N ASP A 586 -6.74 5.89 -25.33
CA ASP A 586 -6.68 6.89 -26.40
C ASP A 586 -7.23 6.38 -27.76
N GLY A 587 -7.61 5.10 -27.85
CA GLY A 587 -8.15 4.47 -29.06
C GLY A 587 -7.11 4.16 -30.15
N GLU A 588 -5.82 4.16 -29.80
CA GLU A 588 -4.72 3.83 -30.72
C GLU A 588 -4.51 2.30 -30.90
N GLU A 589 -5.04 1.48 -30.00
CA GLU A 589 -4.82 0.03 -29.97
C GLU A 589 -6.09 -0.76 -29.61
N ASP A 590 -6.32 -1.91 -30.26
CA ASP A 590 -7.51 -2.74 -30.03
C ASP A 590 -7.34 -3.70 -28.85
N ARG A 591 -8.27 -3.63 -27.90
CA ARG A 591 -8.37 -4.49 -26.71
C ARG A 591 -8.28 -5.98 -27.02
N VAL A 592 -8.99 -6.47 -28.04
CA VAL A 592 -9.15 -7.90 -28.29
C VAL A 592 -7.90 -8.47 -28.95
N ASP A 593 -7.29 -7.74 -29.88
CA ASP A 593 -6.00 -8.11 -30.47
C ASP A 593 -4.83 -7.97 -29.49
N TRP A 594 -4.85 -6.96 -28.60
CA TRP A 594 -3.89 -6.87 -27.50
C TRP A 594 -4.03 -8.06 -26.53
N LEU A 595 -5.26 -8.43 -26.13
CA LEU A 595 -5.50 -9.59 -25.26
C LEU A 595 -5.09 -10.93 -25.93
N LYS A 596 -5.27 -11.07 -27.25
CA LYS A 596 -4.74 -12.23 -28.01
C LYS A 596 -3.22 -12.29 -27.89
N SER A 597 -2.53 -11.18 -28.20
CA SER A 597 -1.06 -11.07 -28.15
C SER A 597 -0.49 -11.38 -26.75
N PHE A 598 -1.14 -10.85 -25.70
CA PHE A 598 -0.75 -11.13 -24.32
C PHE A 598 -0.97 -12.59 -23.92
N TYR A 599 -2.13 -13.16 -24.22
CA TYR A 599 -2.51 -14.48 -23.69
C TYR A 599 -2.01 -15.65 -24.55
N PHE A 600 -2.17 -15.59 -25.86
CA PHE A 600 -1.78 -16.66 -26.80
C PHE A 600 -0.41 -16.46 -27.43
N GLY A 601 0.14 -15.25 -27.41
CA GLY A 601 1.43 -14.89 -28.00
C GLY A 601 1.31 -14.18 -29.35
N SER A 602 2.45 -13.70 -29.84
CA SER A 602 2.61 -12.97 -31.10
C SER A 602 4.03 -13.12 -31.64
N GLU A 603 4.34 -12.53 -32.80
CA GLU A 603 5.71 -12.56 -33.34
C GLU A 603 6.67 -11.81 -32.40
N GLY A 604 7.46 -12.57 -31.64
CA GLY A 604 8.44 -12.04 -30.67
C GLY A 604 8.00 -12.11 -29.20
N HIS A 605 6.78 -12.56 -28.88
CA HIS A 605 6.31 -12.73 -27.49
C HIS A 605 5.61 -14.09 -27.30
N PRO A 606 6.04 -14.95 -26.35
CA PRO A 606 5.51 -16.31 -26.24
C PRO A 606 4.04 -16.37 -25.78
N GLY A 607 3.57 -15.34 -25.08
CA GLY A 607 2.22 -15.29 -24.52
C GLY A 607 2.07 -16.10 -23.23
N LEU A 608 1.24 -15.58 -22.32
CA LEU A 608 1.04 -16.15 -20.98
C LEU A 608 0.73 -17.67 -21.03
N ARG A 609 -0.17 -18.09 -21.93
CA ARG A 609 -0.59 -19.49 -22.07
C ARG A 609 0.57 -20.43 -22.42
N SER A 610 1.45 -20.00 -23.34
CA SER A 610 2.59 -20.80 -23.77
C SER A 610 3.62 -20.97 -22.65
N VAL A 611 3.90 -19.90 -21.90
CA VAL A 611 4.81 -19.94 -20.73
C VAL A 611 4.31 -20.97 -19.71
N ILE A 612 3.02 -20.97 -19.38
CA ILE A 612 2.42 -21.89 -18.39
C ILE A 612 2.49 -23.34 -18.84
N ASP A 613 2.16 -23.63 -20.10
CA ASP A 613 2.12 -24.99 -20.62
C ASP A 613 3.53 -25.59 -20.82
N ASN A 614 4.57 -24.75 -20.85
CA ASN A 614 5.97 -25.14 -21.00
C ASN A 614 6.83 -24.98 -19.72
N LEU A 615 6.23 -24.80 -18.53
CA LEU A 615 6.93 -24.55 -17.25
C LEU A 615 7.93 -25.64 -16.80
N GLY A 616 7.87 -26.86 -17.36
CA GLY A 616 8.73 -27.98 -16.97
C GLY A 616 8.60 -28.41 -15.50
N GLU A 617 9.63 -29.06 -14.98
CA GLU A 617 9.68 -29.53 -13.58
C GLU A 617 10.33 -28.48 -12.65
N ILE A 618 9.49 -27.59 -12.10
CA ILE A 618 9.91 -26.68 -11.02
C ILE A 618 10.24 -27.49 -9.75
N ASP A 619 11.50 -27.53 -9.28
CA ASP A 619 11.79 -28.08 -7.96
C ASP A 619 11.34 -27.12 -6.85
N ALA A 620 10.31 -27.56 -6.10
CA ALA A 620 9.80 -26.82 -4.96
C ALA A 620 10.77 -26.82 -3.77
N ARG A 621 11.72 -27.76 -3.65
CA ARG A 621 12.74 -27.70 -2.59
C ARG A 621 13.74 -26.59 -2.90
N ALA A 622 14.35 -26.57 -4.08
CA ALA A 622 15.30 -25.54 -4.50
C ALA A 622 14.71 -24.12 -4.43
N VAL A 623 13.50 -23.89 -4.95
CA VAL A 623 12.82 -22.57 -4.91
C VAL A 623 12.68 -22.03 -3.49
N ASN A 624 12.30 -22.89 -2.53
CA ASN A 624 12.08 -22.51 -1.13
C ASN A 624 13.33 -22.70 -0.26
N SER A 625 14.53 -22.59 -0.84
CA SER A 625 15.79 -22.79 -0.12
C SER A 625 16.84 -21.74 -0.48
N VAL A 626 17.56 -21.26 0.54
CA VAL A 626 18.71 -20.36 0.41
C VAL A 626 19.86 -20.94 1.22
N THR A 627 20.99 -21.23 0.58
CA THR A 627 22.23 -21.64 1.29
C THR A 627 22.78 -20.43 2.04
N ILE A 628 23.11 -20.59 3.32
CA ILE A 628 23.68 -19.53 4.17
C ILE A 628 25.17 -19.82 4.43
N THR A 629 25.50 -21.06 4.77
CA THR A 629 26.86 -21.63 4.74
C THR A 629 26.79 -23.03 4.13
N ASP A 630 27.95 -23.64 3.80
CA ASP A 630 28.00 -24.97 3.15
C ASP A 630 27.21 -26.05 3.89
N ASP A 631 27.08 -25.92 5.22
CA ASP A 631 26.34 -26.81 6.12
C ASP A 631 24.96 -26.29 6.56
N ILE A 632 24.64 -24.99 6.40
CA ILE A 632 23.36 -24.39 6.82
C ILE A 632 22.56 -23.92 5.60
N THR A 633 21.39 -24.53 5.41
CA THR A 633 20.39 -24.07 4.41
C THR A 633 19.15 -23.52 5.09
N LEU A 634 18.80 -22.26 4.84
CA LEU A 634 17.48 -21.74 5.15
C LEU A 634 16.43 -22.44 4.26
N ARG A 635 15.38 -22.99 4.88
CA ARG A 635 14.21 -23.60 4.23
C ARG A 635 12.96 -22.80 4.56
N ILE A 636 12.16 -22.48 3.54
CA ILE A 636 10.93 -21.70 3.66
C ILE A 636 9.75 -22.67 3.65
N GLY A 637 9.40 -23.17 4.83
CA GLY A 637 8.41 -24.23 5.00
C GLY A 637 6.97 -23.74 5.14
N LYS A 638 6.01 -24.66 4.95
CA LYS A 638 4.56 -24.45 5.18
C LYS A 638 4.22 -23.88 6.58
N TYR A 639 5.10 -24.07 7.56
CA TYR A 639 4.91 -23.65 8.95
C TYR A 639 5.81 -22.48 9.37
N GLY A 640 6.59 -21.93 8.44
CA GLY A 640 7.55 -20.85 8.69
C GLY A 640 8.94 -21.14 8.13
N PRO A 641 9.84 -20.15 8.18
CA PRO A 641 11.26 -20.33 7.88
C PRO A 641 11.98 -21.10 8.99
N TYR A 642 12.89 -21.99 8.61
CA TYR A 642 13.78 -22.71 9.53
C TYR A 642 15.13 -22.97 8.88
N LEU A 643 16.19 -23.02 9.67
CA LEU A 643 17.50 -23.50 9.23
C LEU A 643 17.48 -25.03 9.23
N GLU A 644 17.92 -25.65 8.14
CA GLU A 644 18.20 -27.07 8.01
C GLU A 644 19.73 -27.24 7.94
N VAL A 645 20.28 -27.91 8.96
CA VAL A 645 21.73 -28.09 9.15
C VAL A 645 22.10 -29.51 8.73
N LEU A 646 23.14 -29.63 7.91
CA LEU A 646 23.75 -30.91 7.56
C LEU A 646 24.49 -31.51 8.75
N ASP A 647 24.45 -32.83 8.89
CA ASP A 647 25.13 -33.50 10.01
C ASP A 647 26.65 -33.51 9.78
N PRO A 648 27.48 -33.01 10.72
CA PRO A 648 28.93 -32.97 10.56
C PRO A 648 29.60 -34.36 10.53
N SER A 649 28.89 -35.43 10.86
CA SER A 649 29.35 -36.81 10.65
C SER A 649 29.28 -37.28 9.19
N GLY A 650 28.53 -36.57 8.33
CA GLY A 650 28.35 -36.91 6.92
C GLY A 650 27.39 -38.08 6.65
N ASP A 651 26.67 -38.59 7.66
CA ASP A 651 25.66 -39.63 7.47
C ASP A 651 24.46 -39.09 6.66
N VAL A 652 24.17 -39.74 5.53
CA VAL A 652 23.10 -39.36 4.59
C VAL A 652 21.74 -39.91 5.03
N GLU A 653 21.69 -40.88 5.94
CA GLU A 653 20.45 -41.41 6.51
C GLU A 653 20.01 -40.67 7.80
N ALA A 654 20.91 -39.89 8.42
CA ALA A 654 20.61 -39.07 9.59
C ALA A 654 19.60 -37.94 9.26
N PRO A 655 18.55 -37.72 10.08
CA PRO A 655 17.60 -36.64 9.85
C PRO A 655 18.26 -35.28 10.15
N PRO A 656 18.33 -34.34 9.19
CA PRO A 656 19.06 -33.09 9.38
C PRO A 656 18.46 -32.25 10.52
N ARG A 657 19.34 -31.68 11.35
CA ARG A 657 18.93 -30.83 12.48
C ARG A 657 18.19 -29.60 11.96
N ARG A 658 17.13 -29.20 12.66
CA ARG A 658 16.31 -28.05 12.30
C ARG A 658 16.23 -27.05 13.44
N VAL A 659 16.30 -25.77 13.10
CA VAL A 659 16.18 -24.64 14.03
C VAL A 659 15.16 -23.65 13.45
N ASN A 660 14.09 -23.38 14.18
CA ASN A 660 13.08 -22.39 13.78
C ASN A 660 13.68 -20.97 13.88
N LEU A 661 13.39 -20.08 12.91
CA LEU A 661 13.78 -18.67 13.07
C LEU A 661 12.83 -17.92 14.02
N PRO A 662 13.32 -16.92 14.79
CA PRO A 662 12.46 -15.99 15.52
C PRO A 662 11.49 -15.26 14.59
N PRO A 663 10.18 -15.14 14.90
CA PRO A 663 9.19 -14.55 13.99
C PRO A 663 9.42 -13.09 13.60
N GLU A 664 10.13 -12.33 14.44
CA GLU A 664 10.40 -10.90 14.24
C GLU A 664 11.75 -10.63 13.53
N LEU A 665 12.55 -11.68 13.26
CA LEU A 665 13.85 -11.58 12.58
C LEU A 665 13.66 -11.18 11.12
N ALA A 666 14.19 -10.01 10.74
CA ALA A 666 14.16 -9.54 9.37
C ALA A 666 15.18 -10.29 8.49
N PRO A 667 14.98 -10.32 7.16
CA PRO A 667 15.88 -11.07 6.29
C PRO A 667 17.35 -10.63 6.36
N ASP A 668 17.64 -9.32 6.34
CA ASP A 668 19.01 -8.80 6.49
C ASP A 668 19.66 -9.06 7.86
N GLU A 669 18.87 -9.40 8.89
CA GLU A 669 19.39 -9.75 10.23
C GLU A 669 19.89 -11.21 10.28
N LEU A 670 19.63 -12.04 9.26
CA LEU A 670 20.12 -13.44 9.17
C LEU A 670 21.46 -13.53 8.42
N THR A 671 22.52 -13.01 9.01
CA THR A 671 23.91 -13.19 8.51
C THR A 671 24.40 -14.64 8.72
N PRO A 672 25.51 -15.07 8.09
CA PRO A 672 26.13 -16.37 8.37
C PRO A 672 26.49 -16.58 9.85
N GLU A 673 26.92 -15.52 10.52
CA GLU A 673 27.23 -15.50 11.96
C GLU A 673 25.96 -15.64 12.78
N LYS A 674 24.87 -14.95 12.42
CA LYS A 674 23.58 -15.07 13.12
C LYS A 674 22.92 -16.43 12.90
N ALA A 675 23.05 -16.99 11.70
CA ALA A 675 22.61 -18.36 11.41
C ALA A 675 23.42 -19.38 12.22
N ARG A 676 24.73 -19.18 12.37
CA ARG A 676 25.57 -19.99 13.27
C ARG A 676 25.19 -19.82 14.73
N GLU A 677 24.98 -18.59 15.22
CA GLU A 677 24.52 -18.31 16.59
C GLU A 677 23.21 -19.05 16.91
N LEU A 678 22.24 -19.05 15.99
CA LEU A 678 20.98 -19.78 16.13
C LEU A 678 21.16 -21.32 16.11
N VAL A 679 22.18 -21.83 15.41
CA VAL A 679 22.51 -23.26 15.37
C VAL A 679 23.34 -23.69 16.58
N ASP A 680 24.26 -22.88 17.07
CA ASP A 680 25.10 -23.19 18.23
C ASP A 680 24.39 -22.84 19.56
N ALA A 681 23.30 -22.08 19.50
CA ALA A 681 22.35 -21.92 20.59
C ALA A 681 21.96 -23.30 21.17
N PRO A 682 21.96 -23.45 22.51
CA PRO A 682 21.65 -24.72 23.14
C PRO A 682 20.35 -25.31 22.61
N VAL A 683 20.40 -26.55 22.10
CA VAL A 683 19.18 -27.31 21.83
C VAL A 683 18.37 -27.32 23.12
N VAL A 684 17.14 -26.84 23.05
CA VAL A 684 16.20 -26.94 24.17
C VAL A 684 15.72 -28.40 24.22
N THR A 685 16.61 -29.25 24.72
CA THR A 685 16.43 -30.70 24.87
C THR A 685 15.22 -30.96 25.74
N ASP A 686 14.34 -31.87 25.29
CA ASP A 686 13.17 -32.42 25.98
C ASP A 686 13.13 -32.15 27.49
N ARG A 687 12.68 -30.97 27.90
CA ARG A 687 12.73 -30.54 29.30
C ARG A 687 11.62 -31.24 30.05
N VAL A 688 11.98 -32.25 30.83
CA VAL A 688 11.08 -32.93 31.76
C VAL A 688 10.56 -31.91 32.76
N ILE A 689 9.30 -31.52 32.61
CA ILE A 689 8.62 -30.55 33.47
C ILE A 689 8.12 -31.25 34.74
N GLY A 690 7.76 -32.53 34.62
CA GLY A 690 7.36 -33.39 35.74
C GLY A 690 6.59 -34.62 35.28
N ILE A 691 5.76 -35.15 36.17
CA ILE A 691 4.86 -36.29 35.93
C ILE A 691 3.42 -35.79 36.11
N ASN A 692 2.53 -36.10 35.17
CA ASN A 692 1.10 -35.84 35.31
C ASN A 692 0.53 -36.72 36.43
N PRO A 693 -0.01 -36.16 37.53
CA PRO A 693 -0.48 -36.94 38.68
C PRO A 693 -1.73 -37.77 38.38
N GLU A 694 -2.52 -37.45 37.35
CA GLU A 694 -3.75 -38.17 37.01
C GLU A 694 -3.51 -39.48 36.25
N ASN A 695 -2.45 -39.53 35.44
CA ASN A 695 -2.20 -40.64 34.51
C ASN A 695 -0.78 -41.22 34.54
N GLY A 696 0.12 -40.66 35.35
CA GLY A 696 1.50 -41.15 35.54
C GLY A 696 2.44 -40.91 34.36
N LYS A 697 2.01 -40.17 33.33
CA LYS A 697 2.84 -39.87 32.14
C LYS A 697 3.83 -38.75 32.42
N GLN A 698 4.98 -38.81 31.77
CA GLN A 698 6.01 -37.78 31.85
C GLN A 698 5.62 -36.60 30.97
N VAL A 699 5.58 -35.38 31.53
CA VAL A 699 5.30 -34.16 30.76
C VAL A 699 6.64 -33.53 30.36
N VAL A 700 6.84 -33.32 29.06
CA VAL A 700 8.07 -32.74 28.51
C VAL A 700 7.76 -31.54 27.62
N ALA A 701 8.56 -30.48 27.75
CA ALA A 701 8.58 -29.32 26.85
C ALA A 701 9.61 -29.54 25.74
N LYS A 702 9.24 -29.21 24.50
CA LYS A 702 10.05 -29.44 23.29
C LYS A 702 9.89 -28.28 22.32
N ASP A 703 10.94 -27.94 21.56
CA ASP A 703 10.74 -27.19 20.30
C ASP A 703 10.38 -28.17 19.17
N GLY A 704 9.49 -27.74 18.27
CA GLY A 704 8.92 -28.59 17.23
C GLY A 704 8.81 -27.89 15.88
N ARG A 705 8.37 -28.63 14.87
CA ARG A 705 8.10 -28.11 13.50
C ARG A 705 6.97 -27.06 13.40
N PHE A 706 6.45 -26.61 14.54
CA PHE A 706 5.40 -25.62 14.70
C PHE A 706 5.79 -24.55 15.76
N GLY A 707 7.06 -24.55 16.22
CA GLY A 707 7.50 -23.89 17.43
C GLY A 707 7.29 -24.72 18.71
N PRO A 708 7.50 -24.08 19.88
CA PRO A 708 7.37 -24.67 21.21
C PRO A 708 6.06 -25.42 21.52
N TYR A 709 6.18 -26.60 22.12
CA TYR A 709 5.04 -27.39 22.59
C TYR A 709 5.36 -28.24 23.83
N VAL A 710 4.33 -28.58 24.60
CA VAL A 710 4.36 -29.62 25.64
C VAL A 710 3.72 -30.91 25.11
N THR A 711 4.25 -32.05 25.55
CA THR A 711 3.67 -33.38 25.26
C THR A 711 3.78 -34.29 26.47
N GLU A 712 2.79 -35.16 26.62
CA GLU A 712 2.94 -36.35 27.47
C GLU A 712 3.77 -37.41 26.73
N LEU A 713 4.55 -38.19 27.48
CA LEU A 713 5.19 -39.43 27.05
C LEU A 713 4.87 -40.53 28.08
N ASP A 714 4.78 -41.77 27.62
CA ASP A 714 4.82 -42.91 28.56
C ASP A 714 6.21 -42.93 29.23
N PRO A 715 6.29 -43.14 30.56
CA PRO A 715 7.58 -43.15 31.25
C PRO A 715 8.44 -44.30 30.72
N GLU A 716 9.72 -44.02 30.40
CA GLU A 716 10.63 -45.05 29.90
C GLU A 716 10.80 -46.18 30.93
N SER A 717 10.56 -47.42 30.49
CA SER A 717 11.01 -48.60 31.22
C SER A 717 12.53 -48.55 31.31
N ALA A 718 13.06 -48.58 32.54
CA ALA A 718 14.51 -48.60 32.77
C ALA A 718 15.17 -49.76 31.99
N PRO A 719 16.38 -49.56 31.43
CA PRO A 719 16.96 -50.49 30.48
C PRO A 719 17.34 -51.83 31.14
N ASP A 720 16.72 -52.91 30.67
CA ASP A 720 17.15 -54.27 30.98
C ASP A 720 18.57 -54.54 30.46
N ALA A 721 19.31 -55.37 31.19
CA ALA A 721 20.76 -55.45 31.06
C ALA A 721 21.25 -56.22 29.82
N VAL A 722 22.44 -55.82 29.37
CA VAL A 722 23.26 -56.41 28.29
C VAL A 722 23.31 -57.95 28.26
N ALA A 723 23.11 -58.50 27.05
CA ALA A 723 23.59 -59.81 26.63
C ALA A 723 24.01 -59.74 25.14
N ALA A 724 25.09 -60.42 24.74
CA ALA A 724 25.74 -60.20 23.44
C ALA A 724 26.14 -61.48 22.70
N SER A 725 25.98 -61.46 21.37
CA SER A 725 26.71 -62.25 20.36
C SER A 725 26.30 -61.73 18.96
N THR A 726 27.15 -61.13 18.12
CA THR A 726 28.33 -61.64 17.34
C THR A 726 27.98 -62.60 16.19
N THR A 727 28.20 -62.13 14.94
CA THR A 727 28.51 -62.91 13.70
C THR A 727 27.44 -63.89 13.18
N ASP A 728 27.32 -64.22 11.89
CA ASP A 728 28.13 -63.93 10.68
C ASP A 728 27.25 -63.90 9.40
N ALA A 729 27.85 -63.66 8.22
CA ALA A 729 27.24 -63.77 6.89
C ALA A 729 27.51 -65.17 6.23
N PRO A 730 27.23 -65.48 4.94
CA PRO A 730 26.54 -64.71 3.88
C PRO A 730 25.53 -65.51 2.99
N ALA A 731 24.81 -64.77 2.12
CA ALA A 731 24.31 -65.08 0.75
C ALA A 731 23.84 -66.49 0.31
N THR A 732 22.70 -66.56 -0.41
CA THR A 732 22.64 -66.88 -1.87
C THR A 732 21.20 -66.93 -2.47
N ALA A 733 21.13 -66.64 -3.79
CA ALA A 733 20.15 -67.12 -4.80
C ALA A 733 18.65 -66.70 -4.80
N SER A 734 18.06 -66.81 -6.00
CA SER A 734 16.67 -66.52 -6.43
C SER A 734 16.16 -67.73 -7.28
N PRO A 735 14.94 -67.80 -7.89
CA PRO A 735 13.83 -66.84 -7.96
C PRO A 735 12.38 -67.41 -7.85
N ALA A 736 11.39 -66.50 -7.94
CA ALA A 736 10.04 -66.64 -8.55
C ALA A 736 9.03 -67.74 -8.12
N ALA A 737 7.87 -67.30 -7.59
CA ALA A 737 6.57 -67.99 -7.67
C ALA A 737 5.38 -67.00 -7.57
N LYS A 738 4.16 -67.40 -7.96
CA LYS A 738 2.94 -66.55 -7.98
C LYS A 738 2.06 -66.68 -6.71
N ALA A 739 1.17 -65.70 -6.53
CA ALA A 739 0.25 -65.55 -5.39
C ALA A 739 -0.70 -66.75 -5.16
N PRO A 740 -1.28 -66.86 -3.93
CA PRO A 740 -2.61 -66.28 -3.74
C PRO A 740 -2.76 -65.42 -2.46
N ALA A 741 -3.93 -64.79 -2.32
CA ALA A 741 -4.22 -63.75 -1.33
C ALA A 741 -4.12 -64.21 0.15
N LYS A 742 -3.49 -63.38 1.00
CA LYS A 742 -3.59 -63.47 2.46
C LYS A 742 -4.71 -62.56 2.99
N LYS A 743 -5.39 -63.04 4.03
CA LYS A 743 -6.43 -62.28 4.77
C LYS A 743 -5.85 -60.98 5.34
N ALA A 744 -6.68 -59.95 5.45
CA ALA A 744 -6.32 -58.73 6.16
C ALA A 744 -5.88 -59.06 7.60
N PRO A 745 -4.76 -58.49 8.11
CA PRO A 745 -4.34 -58.68 9.48
C PRO A 745 -5.39 -58.08 10.43
N ALA A 746 -5.60 -58.74 11.58
CA ALA A 746 -6.52 -58.23 12.59
C ALA A 746 -6.09 -56.83 13.06
N LYS A 747 -7.08 -55.98 13.32
CA LYS A 747 -6.88 -54.57 13.69
C LYS A 747 -6.23 -54.47 15.07
N LYS A 748 -4.90 -54.50 15.13
CA LYS A 748 -4.11 -54.25 16.34
C LYS A 748 -4.60 -52.91 16.92
N ALA A 749 -4.96 -52.89 18.20
CA ALA A 749 -5.51 -51.70 18.83
C ALA A 749 -4.52 -50.53 18.67
N ALA A 750 -5.00 -49.38 18.20
CA ALA A 750 -4.16 -48.21 18.06
C ALA A 750 -3.79 -47.72 19.47
N ALA A 751 -2.49 -47.63 19.75
CA ALA A 751 -2.02 -46.93 20.94
C ALA A 751 -2.58 -45.50 20.94
N ALA A 752 -3.04 -45.04 22.09
CA ALA A 752 -3.49 -43.67 22.24
C ALA A 752 -2.34 -42.73 21.87
N LYS A 753 -2.59 -41.74 21.00
CA LYS A 753 -1.58 -40.73 20.69
C LYS A 753 -1.27 -39.92 21.95
N PRO A 754 -0.01 -39.52 22.18
CA PRO A 754 0.31 -38.63 23.29
C PRO A 754 -0.50 -37.34 23.20
N ARG A 755 -0.88 -36.79 24.36
CA ARG A 755 -1.49 -35.47 24.45
C ARG A 755 -0.42 -34.43 24.12
N THR A 756 -0.75 -33.44 23.31
CA THR A 756 0.19 -32.41 22.82
C THR A 756 -0.50 -31.05 22.78
N ALA A 757 0.16 -30.00 23.28
CA ALA A 757 -0.33 -28.63 23.21
C ALA A 757 0.81 -27.64 22.94
N SER A 758 0.60 -26.67 22.05
CA SER A 758 1.58 -25.60 21.82
C SER A 758 1.64 -24.63 22.99
N LEU A 759 2.80 -24.04 23.23
CA LEU A 759 2.94 -22.91 24.15
C LEU A 759 2.30 -21.63 23.54
N PHE A 760 1.91 -20.69 24.39
CA PHE A 760 1.43 -19.35 24.02
C PHE A 760 2.62 -18.42 23.69
N LYS A 761 2.40 -17.28 23.00
CA LYS A 761 3.51 -16.38 22.62
C LYS A 761 4.21 -15.74 23.84
N SER A 762 3.54 -15.71 24.98
CA SER A 762 4.07 -15.24 26.28
C SER A 762 4.87 -16.29 27.07
N MET A 763 4.90 -17.56 26.64
CA MET A 763 5.48 -18.67 27.40
C MET A 763 6.82 -19.12 26.82
N ASP A 764 7.79 -19.38 27.71
CA ASP A 764 9.13 -19.85 27.34
C ASP A 764 9.37 -21.31 27.76
N LEU A 765 10.11 -22.06 26.93
CA LEU A 765 10.37 -23.49 27.15
C LEU A 765 11.24 -23.78 28.38
N ALA A 766 12.16 -22.87 28.75
CA ALA A 766 13.02 -23.03 29.91
C ALA A 766 12.31 -22.67 31.22
N THR A 767 11.29 -21.79 31.18
CA THR A 767 10.58 -21.32 32.38
C THR A 767 9.24 -22.01 32.66
N ILE A 768 8.56 -22.58 31.65
CA ILE A 768 7.23 -23.19 31.82
C ILE A 768 7.19 -24.23 32.96
N ASP A 769 6.16 -24.17 33.79
CA ASP A 769 5.94 -25.06 34.94
C ASP A 769 4.96 -26.21 34.61
N LEU A 770 4.88 -27.20 35.51
CA LEU A 770 4.06 -28.40 35.31
C LEU A 770 2.55 -28.11 35.31
N ASP A 771 2.07 -27.18 36.15
CA ASP A 771 0.65 -26.88 36.28
C ASP A 771 0.13 -26.13 35.03
N THR A 772 0.90 -25.15 34.56
CA THR A 772 0.67 -24.47 33.27
C THR A 772 0.74 -25.45 32.09
N ALA A 773 1.69 -26.39 32.10
CA ALA A 773 1.79 -27.41 31.06
C ALA A 773 0.60 -28.39 31.06
N LEU A 774 0.10 -28.80 32.23
CA LEU A 774 -1.10 -29.63 32.35
C LEU A 774 -2.34 -28.87 31.87
N ARG A 775 -2.52 -27.62 32.29
CA ARG A 775 -3.60 -26.75 31.80
C ARG A 775 -3.61 -26.61 30.27
N LEU A 776 -2.44 -26.54 29.61
CA LEU A 776 -2.33 -26.57 28.14
C LEU A 776 -2.74 -27.93 27.55
N LEU A 777 -2.32 -29.06 28.15
CA LEU A 777 -2.66 -30.42 27.69
C LEU A 777 -4.15 -30.74 27.84
N ASP A 778 -4.85 -30.07 28.75
CA ASP A 778 -6.30 -30.14 28.96
C ASP A 778 -7.14 -29.33 27.95
N LEU A 779 -6.50 -28.68 26.97
CA LEU A 779 -7.22 -28.02 25.88
C LEU A 779 -7.68 -29.02 24.79
N PRO A 780 -8.94 -28.94 24.30
CA PRO A 780 -9.96 -27.92 24.59
C PRO A 780 -10.62 -28.05 25.97
N ARG A 781 -10.57 -26.96 26.76
CA ARG A 781 -11.23 -26.84 28.06
C ARG A 781 -12.73 -26.65 27.86
N THR A 782 -13.56 -27.53 28.41
CA THR A 782 -15.01 -27.30 28.48
C THR A 782 -15.29 -26.18 29.50
N VAL A 783 -15.96 -25.12 29.04
CA VAL A 783 -16.37 -23.96 29.86
C VAL A 783 -17.73 -24.22 30.52
N GLY A 784 -18.58 -25.00 29.86
CA GLY A 784 -19.90 -25.44 30.32
C GLY A 784 -20.83 -25.76 29.15
N ASP A 785 -22.01 -26.29 29.44
CA ASP A 785 -23.04 -26.55 28.42
C ASP A 785 -23.93 -25.31 28.21
N ASP A 786 -24.30 -25.06 26.96
CA ASP A 786 -25.16 -23.93 26.58
C ASP A 786 -26.62 -24.14 27.04
N PRO A 787 -27.21 -23.27 27.88
CA PRO A 787 -28.55 -23.48 28.41
C PRO A 787 -29.69 -23.47 27.38
N GLU A 788 -29.46 -22.95 26.16
CA GLU A 788 -30.47 -22.93 25.09
C GLU A 788 -30.36 -24.12 24.13
N SER A 789 -29.15 -24.51 23.71
CA SER A 789 -28.95 -25.61 22.76
C SER A 789 -28.54 -26.95 23.37
N GLY A 790 -28.04 -26.97 24.60
CA GLY A 790 -27.41 -28.15 25.21
C GLY A 790 -26.11 -28.58 24.54
N GLU A 791 -25.50 -27.72 23.71
CA GLU A 791 -24.18 -27.99 23.13
C GLU A 791 -23.06 -27.58 24.10
N PRO A 792 -22.00 -28.38 24.27
CA PRO A 792 -20.86 -28.01 25.09
C PRO A 792 -20.08 -26.86 24.46
N ILE A 793 -19.72 -25.87 25.28
CA ILE A 793 -18.86 -24.75 24.92
C ILE A 793 -17.42 -25.08 25.32
N THR A 794 -16.50 -25.05 24.35
CA THR A 794 -15.07 -25.33 24.59
C THR A 794 -14.18 -24.13 24.25
N ALA A 795 -13.24 -23.81 25.12
CA ALA A 795 -12.15 -22.84 24.89
C ALA A 795 -10.89 -23.56 24.40
N GLN A 796 -10.24 -23.02 23.36
CA GLN A 796 -9.08 -23.64 22.73
C GLN A 796 -8.24 -22.67 21.90
N GLY A 797 -6.95 -22.96 21.76
CA GLY A 797 -6.06 -22.28 20.81
C GLY A 797 -6.29 -22.72 19.35
N GLY A 798 -5.91 -21.87 18.40
CA GLY A 798 -5.96 -22.16 16.97
C GLY A 798 -5.04 -21.27 16.14
N LYS A 799 -4.98 -21.49 14.82
CA LYS A 799 -4.08 -20.75 13.90
C LYS A 799 -4.22 -19.22 13.97
N PHE A 800 -5.40 -18.73 14.35
CA PHE A 800 -5.73 -17.30 14.42
C PHE A 800 -5.88 -16.82 15.86
N GLY A 801 -5.15 -17.45 16.80
CA GLY A 801 -5.21 -17.15 18.22
C GLY A 801 -6.29 -17.92 18.98
N PRO A 802 -6.62 -17.48 20.20
CA PRO A 802 -7.52 -18.16 21.13
C PRO A 802 -9.00 -17.99 20.73
N TYR A 803 -9.82 -19.04 20.92
CA TYR A 803 -11.25 -18.98 20.60
C TYR A 803 -12.14 -19.93 21.42
N LEU A 804 -13.39 -19.50 21.59
CA LEU A 804 -14.51 -20.34 22.02
C LEU A 804 -15.18 -21.01 20.82
N LYS A 805 -15.72 -22.21 21.06
CA LYS A 805 -16.53 -22.98 20.10
C LYS A 805 -17.80 -23.50 20.77
N LYS A 806 -18.96 -23.33 20.12
CA LYS A 806 -20.25 -23.95 20.46
C LYS A 806 -20.78 -24.65 19.22
N GLY A 807 -20.72 -25.98 19.18
CA GLY A 807 -21.12 -26.77 18.00
C GLY A 807 -20.34 -26.40 16.73
N THR A 808 -20.98 -25.61 15.85
CA THR A 808 -20.37 -25.04 14.62
C THR A 808 -20.14 -23.52 14.69
N ASP A 809 -20.57 -22.86 15.76
CA ASP A 809 -20.31 -21.45 16.00
C ASP A 809 -18.99 -21.23 16.77
N THR A 810 -18.36 -20.08 16.56
CA THR A 810 -17.05 -19.72 17.13
C THR A 810 -16.95 -18.23 17.43
N ARG A 811 -16.18 -17.88 18.47
CA ARG A 811 -15.86 -16.50 18.87
C ARG A 811 -14.38 -16.42 19.26
N SER A 812 -13.62 -15.50 18.68
CA SER A 812 -12.25 -15.23 19.12
C SER A 812 -12.24 -14.62 20.52
N LEU A 813 -11.20 -14.94 21.28
CA LEU A 813 -10.84 -14.29 22.55
C LEU A 813 -9.75 -13.23 22.28
N GLU A 814 -9.53 -12.32 23.22
CA GLU A 814 -8.61 -11.17 23.03
C GLU A 814 -7.16 -11.43 23.49
N SER A 815 -6.98 -12.26 24.52
CA SER A 815 -5.69 -12.76 24.98
C SER A 815 -5.73 -14.28 25.13
N GLU A 816 -4.55 -14.90 25.20
CA GLU A 816 -4.43 -16.36 25.30
C GLU A 816 -4.85 -16.85 26.71
N ASP A 817 -4.68 -16.00 27.73
CA ASP A 817 -5.05 -16.26 29.14
C ASP A 817 -6.57 -16.49 29.31
N LEU A 818 -7.39 -15.79 28.52
CA LEU A 818 -8.84 -15.95 28.50
C LEU A 818 -9.30 -17.38 28.14
N ILE A 819 -8.44 -18.23 27.57
CA ILE A 819 -8.76 -19.66 27.39
C ILE A 819 -9.00 -20.33 28.76
N PHE A 820 -8.21 -19.97 29.77
CA PHE A 820 -8.26 -20.54 31.11
C PHE A 820 -9.22 -19.79 32.03
N GLU A 821 -9.28 -18.46 31.91
CA GLU A 821 -10.05 -17.61 32.82
C GLU A 821 -11.54 -17.53 32.51
N ILE A 822 -11.95 -17.65 31.23
CA ILE A 822 -13.35 -17.40 30.86
C ILE A 822 -14.30 -18.43 31.48
N ASP A 823 -15.43 -17.94 31.96
CA ASP A 823 -16.51 -18.71 32.59
C ASP A 823 -17.72 -18.87 31.64
N LEU A 824 -18.71 -19.66 32.08
CA LEU A 824 -19.91 -19.90 31.28
C LEU A 824 -20.72 -18.61 31.02
N PRO A 825 -20.97 -17.72 32.00
CA PRO A 825 -21.54 -16.39 31.76
C PRO A 825 -20.82 -15.56 30.68
N GLY A 826 -19.50 -15.38 30.76
CA GLY A 826 -18.73 -14.60 29.80
C GLY A 826 -18.68 -15.25 28.41
N ALA A 827 -18.62 -16.58 28.35
CA ALA A 827 -18.72 -17.33 27.10
C ALA A 827 -20.10 -17.17 26.44
N LEU A 828 -21.18 -17.23 27.22
CA LEU A 828 -22.54 -16.98 26.74
C LEU A 828 -22.72 -15.53 26.27
N GLU A 829 -22.13 -14.55 26.96
CA GLU A 829 -22.12 -13.16 26.47
C GLU A 829 -21.40 -13.04 25.13
N LEU A 830 -20.23 -13.65 24.96
CA LEU A 830 -19.52 -13.65 23.67
C LEU A 830 -20.31 -14.35 22.57
N PHE A 831 -21.08 -15.41 22.84
CA PHE A 831 -21.95 -16.02 21.85
C PHE A 831 -23.20 -15.17 21.55
N ALA A 832 -23.75 -14.46 22.53
CA ALA A 832 -24.85 -13.51 22.36
C ALA A 832 -24.42 -12.24 21.60
N GLN A 833 -23.16 -11.81 21.74
CA GLN A 833 -22.53 -10.88 20.79
C GLN A 833 -22.56 -11.54 19.39
N PRO A 834 -23.19 -10.90 18.37
CA PRO A 834 -23.37 -11.57 17.09
C PRO A 834 -22.03 -11.83 16.41
N LYS A 835 -21.94 -12.98 15.72
CA LYS A 835 -20.73 -13.44 15.03
C LYS A 835 -20.08 -12.34 14.20
N TYR A 836 -18.74 -12.26 14.23
CA TYR A 836 -17.97 -11.24 13.51
C TYR A 836 -18.44 -11.12 12.06
N GLY A 837 -18.91 -9.91 11.73
CA GLY A 837 -19.97 -9.69 10.76
C GLY A 837 -21.05 -8.74 11.30
N ALA A 838 -21.36 -8.77 12.61
CA ALA A 838 -22.20 -7.74 13.23
C ALA A 838 -21.94 -7.48 14.74
N ARG A 839 -21.50 -6.24 15.04
CA ARG A 839 -21.67 -5.54 16.34
C ARG A 839 -20.99 -6.15 17.58
N ARG A 840 -19.84 -5.57 17.96
CA ARG A 840 -19.45 -5.48 19.38
C ARG A 840 -20.19 -4.32 20.06
N ALA A 841 -20.28 -4.37 21.39
CA ALA A 841 -20.51 -3.19 22.24
C ALA A 841 -19.28 -3.05 23.17
N SER A 842 -18.82 -1.83 23.44
CA SER A 842 -17.56 -1.64 24.17
C SER A 842 -17.73 -1.55 25.69
N SER A 843 -16.64 -1.90 26.38
CA SER A 843 -16.26 -1.34 27.68
C SER A 843 -16.22 0.21 27.65
N ALA A 844 -16.23 0.85 28.82
CA ALA A 844 -16.00 2.29 28.92
C ALA A 844 -14.50 2.59 28.81
N LEU A 845 -14.14 3.61 28.03
CA LEU A 845 -12.76 4.10 27.86
C LEU A 845 -12.42 5.22 28.85
N LYS A 846 -13.44 5.93 29.35
CA LYS A 846 -13.34 7.05 30.28
C LYS A 846 -14.68 7.19 31.00
N GLU A 847 -14.67 7.55 32.29
CA GLU A 847 -15.89 7.88 33.05
C GLU A 847 -15.75 9.26 33.69
N PHE A 848 -16.86 9.96 33.86
CA PHE A 848 -16.95 11.25 34.55
C PHE A 848 -18.15 11.25 35.50
N ASP A 849 -18.30 12.35 36.25
CA ASP A 849 -19.43 12.60 37.15
C ASP A 849 -20.80 12.57 36.45
N ALA A 850 -21.85 12.67 37.25
CA ALA A 850 -23.22 12.64 36.77
C ALA A 850 -23.57 13.84 35.87
N ASP A 851 -24.17 13.56 34.72
CA ASP A 851 -24.69 14.56 33.79
C ASP A 851 -25.74 15.47 34.47
N PRO A 852 -25.59 16.80 34.46
CA PRO A 852 -26.47 17.72 35.20
C PRO A 852 -27.96 17.72 34.82
N GLU A 853 -28.32 17.16 33.66
CA GLU A 853 -29.71 17.14 33.15
C GLU A 853 -30.40 15.77 33.38
N SER A 854 -29.64 14.67 33.31
CA SER A 854 -30.15 13.30 33.40
C SER A 854 -29.78 12.56 34.69
N GLY A 855 -28.86 13.10 35.49
CA GLY A 855 -28.47 12.58 36.81
C GLY A 855 -27.75 11.23 36.79
N LYS A 856 -27.11 10.87 35.67
CA LYS A 856 -26.43 9.58 35.45
C LYS A 856 -24.95 9.77 35.11
N PRO A 857 -24.05 8.87 35.54
CA PRO A 857 -22.61 8.98 35.27
C PRO A 857 -22.33 8.97 33.77
N ILE A 858 -21.52 9.92 33.31
CA ILE A 858 -21.16 10.01 31.89
C ILE A 858 -20.01 9.04 31.59
N ARG A 859 -20.13 8.32 30.46
CA ARG A 859 -19.17 7.32 30.01
C ARG A 859 -18.77 7.58 28.57
N VAL A 860 -17.48 7.55 28.26
CA VAL A 860 -16.97 7.45 26.89
C VAL A 860 -16.84 5.97 26.53
N LYS A 861 -17.29 5.59 25.34
CA LYS A 861 -17.30 4.22 24.82
C LYS A 861 -16.86 4.20 23.36
N ASP A 862 -16.27 3.11 22.88
CA ASP A 862 -16.01 2.95 21.46
C ASP A 862 -17.25 2.46 20.72
N GLY A 863 -17.50 3.05 19.56
CA GLY A 863 -18.73 2.85 18.78
C GLY A 863 -18.43 2.42 17.36
N ARG A 864 -19.41 1.75 16.74
CA ARG A 864 -19.39 1.37 15.31
C ARG A 864 -19.13 2.54 14.35
N PHE A 865 -19.24 3.79 14.81
CA PHE A 865 -19.05 5.01 14.02
C PHE A 865 -17.87 5.88 14.48
N GLY A 866 -17.03 5.33 15.39
CA GLY A 866 -16.07 6.05 16.22
C GLY A 866 -16.54 6.15 17.67
N PRO A 867 -15.69 6.63 18.59
CA PRO A 867 -16.01 6.81 20.00
C PRO A 867 -17.25 7.69 20.24
N TYR A 868 -17.89 7.52 21.39
CA TYR A 868 -19.09 8.26 21.76
C TYR A 868 -19.23 8.45 23.28
N VAL A 869 -19.82 9.57 23.66
CA VAL A 869 -20.23 9.90 25.03
C VAL A 869 -21.64 9.35 25.28
N THR A 870 -21.91 8.84 26.48
CA THR A 870 -23.23 8.35 26.90
C THR A 870 -23.53 8.56 28.38
N ASP A 871 -24.76 8.98 28.70
CA ASP A 871 -25.36 8.99 30.05
C ASP A 871 -26.14 7.67 30.35
N GLY A 872 -26.01 6.65 29.48
CA GLY A 872 -26.80 5.42 29.48
C GLY A 872 -28.19 5.53 28.80
N THR A 873 -28.56 6.69 28.28
CA THR A 873 -29.87 7.05 27.70
C THR A 873 -29.72 7.77 26.36
N THR A 874 -28.82 8.75 26.33
CA THR A 874 -28.40 9.57 25.20
C THR A 874 -27.03 9.08 24.73
N ASN A 875 -26.82 8.91 23.41
CA ASN A 875 -25.52 8.51 22.85
C ASN A 875 -25.04 9.56 21.82
N ALA A 876 -23.98 10.29 22.14
CA ALA A 876 -23.41 11.37 21.33
C ALA A 876 -22.04 10.97 20.79
N THR A 877 -21.94 10.71 19.48
CA THR A 877 -20.67 10.35 18.81
C THR A 877 -19.67 11.50 18.90
N ILE A 878 -18.46 11.19 19.37
CA ILE A 878 -17.32 12.12 19.39
C ILE A 878 -16.93 12.42 17.93
N PRO A 879 -16.75 13.69 17.54
CA PRO A 879 -16.36 14.03 16.17
C PRO A 879 -15.05 13.36 15.75
N ARG A 880 -14.93 12.98 14.46
CA ARG A 880 -13.82 12.18 13.90
C ARG A 880 -12.43 12.87 13.87
N GLY A 881 -12.24 13.91 14.66
CA GLY A 881 -10.97 14.59 14.85
C GLY A 881 -10.87 15.30 16.20
N GLU A 882 -11.55 14.73 17.20
CA GLU A 882 -11.32 14.87 18.65
C GLU A 882 -11.01 13.44 19.15
N THR A 883 -10.00 13.26 20.00
CA THR A 883 -9.65 11.93 20.55
C THR A 883 -10.34 11.68 21.90
N VAL A 884 -10.28 10.44 22.42
CA VAL A 884 -10.95 10.07 23.69
C VAL A 884 -10.24 10.69 24.90
N GLU A 885 -8.94 10.89 24.77
CA GLU A 885 -8.05 11.50 25.74
C GLU A 885 -8.39 12.98 25.92
N GLU A 886 -8.70 13.67 24.81
CA GLU A 886 -9.04 15.10 24.74
C GLU A 886 -10.43 15.47 25.29
N ILE A 887 -11.36 14.52 25.42
CA ILE A 887 -12.70 14.81 25.98
C ILE A 887 -12.61 15.02 27.50
N ASP A 888 -13.06 16.18 27.98
CA ASP A 888 -13.30 16.47 29.39
C ASP A 888 -14.81 16.39 29.76
N PHE A 889 -15.15 16.68 31.01
CA PHE A 889 -16.52 16.63 31.52
C PHE A 889 -17.45 17.66 30.86
N GLU A 890 -17.00 18.90 30.67
CA GLU A 890 -17.82 19.95 30.04
C GLU A 890 -18.09 19.63 28.58
N ARG A 891 -17.07 19.16 27.85
CA ARG A 891 -17.20 18.68 26.47
C ARG A 891 -18.14 17.48 26.37
N ALA A 892 -18.07 16.56 27.34
CA ALA A 892 -18.93 15.39 27.39
C ALA A 892 -20.41 15.77 27.63
N VAL A 893 -20.70 16.66 28.58
CA VAL A 893 -22.04 17.22 28.81
C VAL A 893 -22.55 17.95 27.56
N GLN A 894 -21.72 18.81 26.94
CA GLN A 894 -22.11 19.55 25.74
C GLN A 894 -22.47 18.61 24.59
N LEU A 895 -21.70 17.54 24.34
CA LEU A 895 -21.99 16.56 23.30
C LEU A 895 -23.35 15.85 23.52
N LEU A 896 -23.71 15.56 24.78
CA LEU A 896 -25.01 14.99 25.13
C LEU A 896 -26.15 15.99 24.95
N ALA A 897 -26.00 17.24 25.40
CA ALA A 897 -26.98 18.32 25.18
C ALA A 897 -27.22 18.57 23.68
N ASP A 898 -26.14 18.67 22.89
CA ASP A 898 -26.14 18.76 21.43
C ASP A 898 -26.90 17.61 20.76
N LYS A 899 -26.95 16.44 21.41
CA LYS A 899 -27.63 15.25 20.92
C LYS A 899 -29.11 15.23 21.30
N ARG A 900 -29.45 15.64 22.53
CA ARG A 900 -30.83 15.81 23.02
C ARG A 900 -31.57 16.84 22.15
N ALA A 901 -30.96 17.99 21.91
CA ALA A 901 -31.51 19.08 21.10
C ALA A 901 -31.81 18.70 19.63
N LYS A 902 -31.16 17.67 19.08
CA LYS A 902 -31.35 17.21 17.69
C LYS A 902 -32.47 16.17 17.52
N GLY A 903 -33.02 15.63 18.62
CA GLY A 903 -34.17 14.74 18.64
C GLY A 903 -33.98 13.34 18.02
N PRO A 904 -34.99 12.45 18.13
CA PRO A 904 -34.96 11.11 17.56
C PRO A 904 -35.28 11.10 16.06
N ALA A 905 -34.55 10.32 15.28
CA ALA A 905 -34.80 10.16 13.84
C ALA A 905 -36.10 9.37 13.57
N ALA A 906 -36.86 9.80 12.55
CA ALA A 906 -38.18 9.23 12.24
C ALA A 906 -38.15 7.72 11.91
N PRO A 907 -39.08 6.91 12.45
CA PRO A 907 -39.04 5.45 12.32
C PRO A 907 -39.52 4.97 10.94
N ARG A 908 -38.81 4.00 10.36
CA ARG A 908 -39.34 3.18 9.25
C ARG A 908 -40.35 2.16 9.80
N SER A 909 -41.57 2.18 9.27
CA SER A 909 -42.63 1.23 9.63
C SER A 909 -42.23 -0.21 9.30
N LYS A 910 -42.35 -1.12 10.28
CA LYS A 910 -42.35 -2.56 10.06
C LYS A 910 -43.77 -3.01 9.74
N ALA A 911 -43.96 -3.76 8.65
CA ALA A 911 -45.20 -4.47 8.42
C ALA A 911 -45.37 -5.64 9.42
N ALA A 912 -46.60 -5.91 9.86
CA ALA A 912 -46.90 -7.01 10.76
C ALA A 912 -46.76 -8.38 10.05
N ALA A 913 -46.41 -9.42 10.82
CA ALA A 913 -46.22 -10.76 10.29
C ALA A 913 -47.56 -11.46 10.01
N ALA A 914 -47.83 -11.77 8.73
CA ALA A 914 -48.96 -12.62 8.35
C ALA A 914 -48.67 -14.10 8.66
N LYS A 915 -49.62 -14.80 9.30
CA LYS A 915 -49.49 -16.24 9.60
C LYS A 915 -49.57 -17.08 8.32
N LYS A 916 -48.76 -18.15 8.28
CA LYS A 916 -48.61 -19.10 7.16
C LYS A 916 -49.71 -20.18 7.18
N PRO A 917 -50.52 -20.33 6.11
CA PRO A 917 -51.36 -21.52 5.91
C PRO A 917 -50.55 -22.75 5.48
N ALA A 918 -51.09 -23.95 5.71
CA ALA A 918 -50.43 -25.21 5.36
C ALA A 918 -50.54 -25.58 3.87
N ALA A 919 -49.66 -26.48 3.39
CA ALA A 919 -49.57 -26.88 1.99
C ALA A 919 -50.57 -27.98 1.59
N LYS A 920 -50.95 -28.03 0.30
CA LYS A 920 -51.54 -29.20 -0.38
C LYS A 920 -50.90 -29.40 -1.77
N LYS A 921 -50.96 -30.64 -2.27
CA LYS A 921 -50.35 -31.11 -3.53
C LYS A 921 -51.14 -30.67 -4.79
N PRO A 922 -50.55 -30.74 -6.00
CA PRO A 922 -51.04 -30.05 -7.20
C PRO A 922 -52.01 -30.87 -8.07
N ALA A 923 -52.71 -30.19 -9.00
CA ALA A 923 -53.46 -30.81 -10.09
C ALA A 923 -53.47 -29.98 -11.40
N VAL A 924 -52.95 -30.59 -12.47
CA VAL A 924 -53.35 -30.58 -13.91
C VAL A 924 -53.71 -29.27 -14.66
N LYS A 925 -53.24 -29.19 -15.92
CA LYS A 925 -53.43 -28.12 -16.94
C LYS A 925 -54.88 -27.94 -17.42
N LYS A 926 -55.23 -26.71 -17.85
CA LYS A 926 -55.94 -26.48 -19.14
C LYS A 926 -55.64 -25.09 -19.73
N ALA A 927 -56.02 -24.87 -20.99
CA ALA A 927 -55.63 -23.74 -21.85
C ALA A 927 -56.78 -22.68 -22.00
N PRO A 928 -56.57 -21.50 -22.63
CA PRO A 928 -57.40 -20.30 -22.43
C PRO A 928 -58.61 -20.14 -23.37
N ALA A 929 -59.46 -19.15 -23.08
CA ALA A 929 -60.58 -18.69 -23.91
C ALA A 929 -60.63 -17.14 -24.01
N LYS A 930 -61.37 -16.60 -25.00
CA LYS A 930 -61.44 -15.14 -25.35
C LYS A 930 -62.83 -14.51 -25.10
N THR A 931 -62.84 -13.20 -24.80
CA THR A 931 -63.90 -12.17 -25.00
C THR A 931 -63.19 -10.77 -25.00
N THR A 932 -63.61 -9.62 -25.56
CA THR A 932 -64.77 -9.07 -26.34
C THR A 932 -66.10 -8.84 -25.61
N ALA A 933 -66.68 -7.63 -25.52
CA ALA A 933 -66.21 -6.26 -25.88
C ALA A 933 -66.71 -5.23 -24.81
N VAL A 934 -67.24 -3.99 -24.98
CA VAL A 934 -67.81 -3.15 -26.08
C VAL A 934 -67.42 -1.66 -25.80
N LYS A 935 -67.75 -0.70 -26.70
CA LYS A 935 -67.51 0.76 -26.56
C LYS A 935 -68.57 1.51 -25.73
N SER A 936 -68.18 2.65 -25.15
CA SER A 936 -68.86 3.95 -25.34
C SER A 936 -67.79 5.08 -25.38
N THR A 937 -67.88 6.27 -26.00
CA THR A 937 -68.91 7.04 -26.77
C THR A 937 -69.84 7.99 -26.01
N ALA A 938 -69.33 9.19 -25.70
CA ALA A 938 -70.05 10.46 -25.49
C ALA A 938 -69.35 11.58 -26.35
N ALA A 939 -69.96 12.74 -26.61
CA ALA A 939 -69.37 13.80 -27.46
C ALA A 939 -69.93 15.23 -27.24
N LYS A 940 -69.31 16.24 -27.90
CA LYS A 940 -69.67 17.69 -27.99
C LYS A 940 -69.35 18.53 -26.74
N SER A 941 -69.21 19.87 -26.78
CA SER A 941 -69.46 20.93 -27.81
C SER A 941 -68.41 22.05 -27.66
N THR A 942 -67.68 22.55 -28.69
CA THR A 942 -68.02 23.49 -29.79
C THR A 942 -68.36 24.96 -29.42
N ALA A 943 -67.37 25.85 -29.57
CA ALA A 943 -67.47 27.20 -30.20
C ALA A 943 -66.05 27.59 -30.70
N THR A 944 -65.72 27.92 -31.96
CA THR A 944 -65.99 29.15 -32.76
C THR A 944 -65.65 30.48 -32.04
N LYS A 945 -65.04 31.49 -32.68
CA LYS A 945 -65.07 31.89 -34.11
C LYS A 945 -63.88 32.83 -34.51
N THR A 946 -63.42 32.78 -35.78
CA THR A 946 -62.93 33.90 -36.69
C THR A 946 -62.08 35.08 -36.15
N THR A 947 -61.13 35.75 -36.84
CA THR A 947 -60.41 35.75 -38.16
C THR A 947 -59.30 36.83 -38.04
N THR A 948 -58.19 36.92 -38.79
CA THR A 948 -57.95 37.04 -40.27
C THR A 948 -56.50 36.57 -40.59
N ALA A 949 -56.15 36.00 -41.77
CA ALA A 949 -55.80 36.65 -43.06
C ALA A 949 -54.92 37.92 -42.93
N LYS A 950 -53.84 38.17 -43.69
CA LYS A 950 -53.22 37.59 -44.94
C LYS A 950 -51.69 37.90 -44.90
N ALA A 951 -50.74 37.46 -45.73
CA ALA A 951 -50.64 36.64 -46.96
C ALA A 951 -49.34 35.76 -46.89
N ALA A 952 -48.83 34.95 -47.84
CA ALA A 952 -48.35 35.10 -49.25
C ALA A 952 -47.20 36.12 -49.45
N THR A 953 -46.08 35.87 -50.15
CA THR A 953 -45.53 34.69 -50.88
C THR A 953 -43.97 34.84 -50.98
N ALA A 954 -43.09 34.13 -51.74
CA ALA A 954 -43.19 33.38 -53.01
C ALA A 954 -42.17 32.20 -53.17
N LYS A 955 -41.35 32.18 -54.24
CA LYS A 955 -40.39 31.15 -54.72
C LYS A 955 -38.98 31.75 -54.94
N THR A 956 -37.92 30.93 -54.86
CA THR A 956 -36.94 30.53 -55.94
C THR A 956 -35.78 29.75 -55.28
N THR A 957 -35.38 28.51 -55.60
CA THR A 957 -34.86 27.86 -56.85
C THR A 957 -33.45 28.27 -57.30
N ALA A 958 -32.67 27.27 -57.77
CA ALA A 958 -31.22 27.25 -58.09
C ALA A 958 -30.30 27.21 -56.84
N ALA A 959 -29.35 26.28 -56.62
CA ALA A 959 -28.70 25.21 -57.41
C ALA A 959 -27.50 25.59 -58.33
N LYS A 960 -26.54 24.65 -58.39
CA LYS A 960 -25.38 24.48 -59.30
C LYS A 960 -24.01 25.16 -59.04
N THR A 961 -23.11 24.33 -58.46
CA THR A 961 -21.83 23.83 -59.03
C THR A 961 -20.56 24.69 -59.22
N THR A 962 -19.49 24.21 -58.56
CA THR A 962 -18.14 23.86 -59.07
C THR A 962 -17.04 24.89 -59.42
N ALA A 963 -15.83 24.55 -58.92
CA ALA A 963 -14.53 24.43 -59.64
C ALA A 963 -13.47 25.56 -59.58
N ALA A 964 -12.47 25.31 -58.71
CA ALA A 964 -11.09 24.92 -59.07
C ALA A 964 -9.94 25.95 -59.20
N LYS A 965 -8.74 25.47 -58.79
CA LYS A 965 -7.36 25.94 -59.09
C LYS A 965 -6.93 27.28 -58.41
N THR A 966 -5.65 27.57 -58.14
CA THR A 966 -4.38 26.88 -58.52
C THR A 966 -3.23 27.10 -57.51
N THR A 967 -2.48 26.02 -57.21
CA THR A 967 -1.00 25.90 -57.01
C THR A 967 -0.12 26.92 -56.26
N ALA A 968 0.95 26.34 -55.69
CA ALA A 968 2.35 26.83 -55.63
C ALA A 968 2.85 27.45 -54.30
N ALA A 969 3.58 26.59 -53.58
CA ALA A 969 4.42 26.85 -52.43
C ALA A 969 5.52 27.92 -52.62
N LYS A 970 6.08 28.39 -51.49
CA LYS A 970 7.46 28.91 -51.42
C LYS A 970 8.13 28.46 -50.12
N THR A 971 9.46 28.33 -50.15
CA THR A 971 10.29 27.63 -49.16
C THR A 971 11.14 28.57 -48.29
N THR A 972 11.33 28.18 -47.02
CA THR A 972 12.53 28.40 -46.18
C THR A 972 12.46 27.38 -45.03
N ALA A 973 13.31 26.34 -44.99
CA ALA A 973 14.72 26.33 -44.57
C ALA A 973 14.90 25.99 -43.08
N ALA A 974 14.87 24.69 -42.76
CA ALA A 974 15.22 24.16 -41.44
C ALA A 974 16.74 23.98 -41.31
N LYS A 975 17.30 24.20 -40.12
CA LYS A 975 18.75 24.10 -39.84
C LYS A 975 19.02 22.88 -38.95
N THR A 976 19.81 21.94 -39.43
CA THR A 976 20.16 20.71 -38.72
C THR A 976 21.33 20.91 -37.76
N THR A 977 21.25 20.24 -36.60
CA THR A 977 22.38 19.96 -35.70
C THR A 977 22.27 18.51 -35.25
N ALA A 978 23.35 17.73 -35.39
CA ALA A 978 23.30 16.27 -35.24
C ALA A 978 23.44 15.81 -33.79
N ALA A 979 22.66 14.79 -33.41
CA ALA A 979 22.95 13.94 -32.26
C ALA A 979 23.81 12.74 -32.70
N LYS A 980 24.67 12.23 -31.80
CA LYS A 980 25.75 11.29 -32.13
C LYS A 980 25.48 9.93 -31.47
N THR A 981 24.98 8.96 -32.23
CA THR A 981 24.77 7.58 -31.78
C THR A 981 26.01 6.71 -31.99
N THR A 982 26.52 6.10 -30.92
CA THR A 982 27.61 5.12 -30.96
C THR A 982 27.08 3.71 -30.76
N ALA A 983 26.99 2.94 -31.85
CA ALA A 983 26.68 1.51 -31.79
C ALA A 983 27.98 0.69 -31.66
N ALA A 984 28.12 -0.06 -30.57
CA ALA A 984 29.21 -1.03 -30.41
C ALA A 984 28.84 -2.32 -31.15
N LYS A 985 29.76 -2.82 -32.00
CA LYS A 985 29.54 -4.01 -32.82
C LYS A 985 30.29 -5.21 -32.24
N ALA A 986 29.54 -6.21 -31.76
CA ALA A 986 30.14 -7.48 -31.35
C ALA A 986 30.76 -8.21 -32.55
N ALA A 987 31.88 -8.89 -32.33
CA ALA A 987 32.56 -9.73 -33.30
C ALA A 987 32.81 -11.11 -32.70
N ALA A 988 32.32 -12.16 -33.35
CA ALA A 988 32.66 -13.54 -33.02
C ALA A 988 33.89 -13.97 -33.84
N GLY A 989 34.82 -14.67 -33.19
CA GLY A 989 36.00 -15.26 -33.84
C GLY A 989 36.37 -16.56 -33.14
N THR A 990 36.35 -17.66 -33.87
CA THR A 990 36.75 -19.00 -33.39
C THR A 990 38.19 -19.30 -33.81
N GLY A 991 39.01 -19.83 -32.90
CA GLY A 991 40.41 -20.16 -33.20
C GLY A 991 41.12 -20.88 -32.05
N SER A 992 41.30 -22.19 -32.20
CA SER A 992 42.02 -23.06 -31.27
C SER A 992 43.55 -22.94 -31.43
N SER A 993 44.30 -22.95 -30.32
CA SER A 993 45.32 -23.99 -30.08
C SER A 993 46.01 -23.88 -28.71
N ALA A 994 46.54 -25.01 -28.25
CA ALA A 994 47.22 -25.24 -26.98
C ALA A 994 48.46 -24.36 -26.72
N SER A 995 48.73 -24.06 -25.44
CA SER A 995 49.71 -24.85 -24.69
C SER A 995 49.50 -24.77 -23.16
#